data_AF-W4H3G9-F1
#
_entry.id   AF-W4H3G9-F1
#
_cell.length_a   1.000
_cell.length_b   1.000
_cell.length_c   1.000
_cell.angle_alpha   90.00
_cell.angle_beta   90.00
_cell.angle_gamma   90.00
#
_symmetry.space_group_name_H-M   'P 1'
#
loop_
_entity.id
_entity.type
_entity.pdbx_description
1 polymer ?
#
loop_
_entity_poly.entity_id
_entity_poly.type
_entity_poly.pdbx_seq_one_letter_code
_entity_poly.pdbx_strand_id
1 'polypeptide(L)'
;MTLIVVVYAGIEYDLEVDANDTAAVLCFQLYSLLGVDVDSQVLVTSTGHKVTLDDTIASLTASAPWLLLLDSTTPSSCFNPSIDSDWKDICTRLVAPNIPLAQPAYNLHGMAICQPCATTCVSTSGSFIEAVENTADTRDHIRQSFICDLAVVVGAADVPAPLGFTKLNVDLNHTASGPFVFLCYKRGGNRRPVSHVKVVHGLPTAPPQVDGYEVLPVNLNHGTISSIGIYLCVRRLAADAWRQLSGLALHDLHVSSSRDPGAFVLSQVDLNGGNDGTTPLFLRYKLNPVAGFVCGKHGECLFEPRVTGGHESATSWTHLTSQQQIVAAQHIDATLRRSWNATAAIHFEREEARLKQMLAGQLHNTLKYERQDYQAQALAAIPLARLHERARANPTPQPTFEIEVLRQLITWFKHEFFSWMNAPACRVCGAPDTLSIRQEGPVTPEEIAGEAGRVEVYECRLCQAITRFPRYNDPTKLLQTRTGRCGEWANCFTLCCRALGYDARYVHDFTDHVWTEVYSSHHERWLHCDPCEDQLDCPLTYEVGWGKHLTYIFATSVDEIVDVARRYTRDYDAMLERRTMAREPSLLRILSDLNATKTHAPDRKLILATRAAAEAVELAAVKEAKTHETVGRVSGSKEWRDARVESGNASGSAEPPPTSVVSSTLTTGAASVLDVNQELRSLLQRMLQGKGCSFADSCVNPFCLHSHVKAPGFDLTSYSATSIQSIVHLQDASAQGLTALTCSEPGSFQSSLLALPLALYWPLQDHVSALVVDASGRGRHGINVNCPVQKPFAVKFSRFNTGLQLVPLTPPRSLSSGVSTSTSWTLQWLLRWHDQAVEALRPPNAAPSTPFLHLSPSPDQPLLFHLAYTDALTLEWLGPPDTTAAGSSASDSLAVDTTYHMALVSASGVVTCFVNGVAVFETRPLTTNPIQLASFEFAVAPSPRSSVLPLLSHVALVTRALSAEELHALARAAVPSPRLVAGGADDFVDPSVTCLESVASEDSGHRVLAVHLWSGDFFDGVQLTYANTSTGVVTPGRAWATTTAAGATKQTLQLLEDEFIVQVRGRRGAWMDQMSVTTNFGRSLTAGGTGGGPFDVFIPAGYMVRAFSFDIGDHVNQPVVFSCPAPRGPVYVTLKAAKASQGKAAVELAAQGVVRYLTNLADKPDNETFHKIKATNSYFQKNVAPLGGHLDAVFDACGFDHVEEDGGDVFFVYRKHAAPPHAVRRALYDIATFLAVEK
;
A
#
# COMPACT_ATOMS: atom_id res chain seq x y z
N MET A 1 36.34 -6.17 26.25
CA MET A 1 36.38 -4.92 25.46
C MET A 1 35.83 -5.21 24.08
N THR A 2 34.73 -4.55 23.73
CA THR A 2 34.01 -4.63 22.46
C THR A 2 33.98 -3.22 21.87
N LEU A 3 34.17 -3.11 20.55
CA LEU A 3 34.15 -1.82 19.87
C LEU A 3 32.72 -1.44 19.47
N ILE A 4 32.29 -0.22 19.79
CA ILE A 4 31.05 0.39 19.33
C ILE A 4 31.38 1.64 18.51
N VAL A 5 30.72 1.79 17.37
CA VAL A 5 30.74 3.00 16.56
C VAL A 5 29.54 3.87 16.94
N VAL A 6 29.74 5.12 17.30
CA VAL A 6 28.65 6.07 17.54
C VAL A 6 28.70 7.15 16.48
N VAL A 7 27.58 7.37 15.80
CA VAL A 7 27.43 8.45 14.82
C VAL A 7 26.74 9.62 15.51
N TYR A 8 27.40 10.77 15.56
CA TYR A 8 26.89 12.02 16.11
C TYR A 8 27.24 13.17 15.17
N ALA A 9 26.26 14.04 14.86
CA ALA A 9 26.44 15.20 13.98
C ALA A 9 27.10 14.88 12.61
N GLY A 10 26.82 13.71 12.03
CA GLY A 10 27.37 13.27 10.74
C GLY A 10 28.80 12.71 10.80
N ILE A 11 29.32 12.45 12.01
CA ILE A 11 30.69 12.03 12.27
C ILE A 11 30.68 10.69 13.04
N GLU A 12 31.57 9.77 12.66
CA GLU A 12 31.80 8.51 13.37
C GLU A 12 32.77 8.66 14.56
N TYR A 13 32.45 8.00 15.67
CA TYR A 13 33.25 7.89 16.88
C TYR A 13 33.42 6.42 17.27
N ASP A 14 34.65 5.93 17.31
CA ASP A 14 34.97 4.58 17.76
C ASP A 14 35.20 4.56 19.28
N LEU A 15 34.47 3.70 19.99
CA LEU A 15 34.49 3.58 21.45
C LEU A 15 34.77 2.13 21.87
N GLU A 16 35.63 1.94 22.85
CA GLU A 16 35.87 0.65 23.50
C GLU A 16 35.07 0.55 24.80
N VAL A 17 34.20 -0.46 24.89
CA VAL A 17 33.31 -0.71 26.05
C VAL A 17 33.42 -2.17 26.52
N ASP A 18 33.13 -2.46 27.80
CA ASP A 18 33.02 -3.85 28.23
C ASP A 18 31.68 -4.46 27.76
N ALA A 19 31.70 -5.72 27.30
CA ALA A 19 30.49 -6.40 26.84
C ALA A 19 29.47 -6.62 27.97
N ASN A 20 29.94 -6.68 29.21
CA ASN A 20 29.11 -6.90 30.40
C ASN A 20 28.52 -5.61 30.99
N ASP A 21 28.96 -4.44 30.52
CA ASP A 21 28.44 -3.16 30.97
C ASP A 21 27.03 -2.89 30.40
N THR A 22 26.33 -1.92 30.97
CA THR A 22 25.07 -1.40 30.44
C THR A 22 25.29 -0.16 29.60
N ALA A 23 24.29 0.22 28.81
CA ALA A 23 24.29 1.44 28.02
C ALA A 23 24.52 2.71 28.85
N ALA A 24 24.23 2.69 30.17
CA ALA A 24 24.56 3.79 31.07
C ALA A 24 26.05 4.15 31.07
N VAL A 25 26.94 3.15 31.05
CA VAL A 25 28.40 3.37 31.00
C VAL A 25 28.79 4.04 29.69
N LEU A 26 28.21 3.59 28.58
CA LEU A 26 28.40 4.20 27.27
C LEU A 26 27.92 5.66 27.25
N CYS A 27 26.76 5.97 27.83
CA CYS A 27 26.27 7.36 27.90
C CYS A 27 27.21 8.29 28.68
N PHE A 28 27.79 7.82 29.78
CA PHE A 28 28.78 8.62 30.52
C PHE A 28 30.06 8.87 29.73
N GLN A 29 30.55 7.86 28.99
CA GLN A 29 31.70 8.04 28.09
C GLN A 29 31.39 9.05 26.98
N LEU A 30 30.19 8.98 26.40
CA LEU A 30 29.72 9.92 25.38
C LEU A 30 29.57 11.35 25.92
N TYR A 31 29.10 11.52 27.16
CA TYR A 31 29.08 12.83 27.81
C TYR A 31 30.50 13.40 27.93
N SER A 32 31.46 12.58 28.36
CA SER A 32 32.85 13.00 28.48
C SER A 32 33.51 13.32 27.12
N LEU A 33 33.16 12.60 26.06
CA LEU A 33 33.77 12.73 24.74
C LEU A 33 33.15 13.85 23.90
N LEU A 34 31.82 14.01 23.99
CA LEU A 34 31.02 14.83 23.09
C LEU A 34 30.33 16.01 23.79
N GLY A 35 30.31 16.04 25.12
CA GLY A 35 29.69 17.11 25.91
C GLY A 35 28.16 17.14 25.87
N VAL A 36 27.52 16.05 25.45
CA VAL A 36 26.05 15.92 25.40
C VAL A 36 25.56 15.36 26.73
N ASP A 37 24.73 16.11 27.46
CA ASP A 37 24.25 15.74 28.79
C ASP A 37 23.55 14.37 28.78
N VAL A 38 23.80 13.52 29.78
CA VAL A 38 23.28 12.13 29.81
C VAL A 38 21.76 12.09 29.73
N ASP A 39 21.06 13.06 30.34
CA ASP A 39 19.59 13.14 30.28
C ASP A 39 19.08 13.64 28.92
N SER A 40 19.95 14.27 28.11
CA SER A 40 19.65 14.66 26.73
C SER A 40 20.09 13.63 25.69
N GLN A 41 20.90 12.63 26.06
CA GLN A 41 21.34 11.59 25.15
C GLN A 41 20.21 10.62 24.81
N VAL A 42 19.93 10.46 23.52
CA VAL A 42 19.10 9.37 23.02
C VAL A 42 19.90 8.53 22.03
N LEU A 43 20.20 7.30 22.42
CA LEU A 43 20.88 6.32 21.59
C LEU A 43 19.84 5.49 20.83
N VAL A 44 20.06 5.31 19.52
CA VAL A 44 19.17 4.52 18.65
C VAL A 44 20.00 3.52 17.85
N THR A 45 19.54 2.28 17.79
CA THR A 45 20.17 1.24 16.96
C THR A 45 19.87 1.46 15.48
N SER A 46 20.65 0.82 14.61
CA SER A 46 20.37 0.85 13.16
C SER A 46 19.03 0.26 12.73
N THR A 47 18.30 -0.42 13.62
CA THR A 47 16.92 -0.91 13.37
C THR A 47 15.85 0.05 13.87
N GLY A 48 16.22 1.20 14.42
CA GLY A 48 15.29 2.20 14.97
C GLY A 48 14.88 1.94 16.42
N HIS A 49 15.50 0.96 17.10
CA HIS A 49 15.22 0.70 18.51
C HIS A 49 15.90 1.75 19.40
N LYS A 50 15.14 2.38 20.29
CA LYS A 50 15.69 3.29 21.31
C LYS A 50 16.37 2.48 22.40
N VAL A 51 17.65 2.75 22.64
CA VAL A 51 18.44 2.10 23.68
C VAL A 51 18.03 2.67 25.04
N THR A 52 17.79 1.77 26.00
CA THR A 52 17.53 2.11 27.40
C THR A 52 18.81 1.98 28.23
N LEU A 53 18.90 2.70 29.35
CA LEU A 53 20.09 2.65 30.22
C LEU A 53 20.37 1.25 30.79
N ASP A 54 19.34 0.39 30.85
CA ASP A 54 19.41 -0.98 31.35
C ASP A 54 19.83 -2.00 30.26
N ASP A 55 19.84 -1.59 28.98
CA ASP A 55 20.26 -2.48 27.89
C ASP A 55 21.74 -2.83 28.05
N THR A 56 22.08 -4.12 27.95
CA THR A 56 23.48 -4.56 28.05
C THR A 56 24.22 -4.31 26.75
N ILE A 57 25.50 -3.97 26.81
CA ILE A 57 26.35 -3.80 25.64
C ILE A 57 26.36 -5.06 24.76
N ALA A 58 26.34 -6.25 25.37
CA ALA A 58 26.19 -7.52 24.66
C ALA A 58 24.90 -7.60 23.81
N SER A 59 23.76 -7.11 24.34
CA SER A 59 22.48 -7.11 23.60
C SER A 59 22.47 -6.13 22.42
N LEU A 60 23.15 -4.99 22.56
CA LEU A 60 23.30 -3.99 21.51
C LEU A 60 24.23 -4.48 20.40
N THR A 61 25.35 -5.10 20.78
CA THR A 61 26.40 -5.56 19.85
C THR A 61 26.02 -6.85 19.09
N ALA A 62 25.15 -7.69 19.65
CA ALA A 62 24.62 -8.89 18.98
C ALA A 62 23.83 -8.57 17.70
N SER A 63 23.23 -7.36 17.61
CA SER A 63 22.42 -6.92 16.46
C SER A 63 23.09 -5.82 15.64
N ALA A 64 23.86 -4.90 16.25
CA ALA A 64 24.59 -3.85 15.53
C ALA A 64 25.67 -3.17 16.41
N PRO A 65 26.95 -3.10 15.98
CA PRO A 65 28.03 -2.43 16.71
C PRO A 65 28.06 -0.92 16.40
N TRP A 66 26.95 -0.35 15.90
CA TRP A 66 26.90 1.06 15.56
C TRP A 66 25.56 1.69 15.99
N LEU A 67 25.65 2.84 16.66
CA LEU A 67 24.54 3.54 17.27
C LEU A 67 24.50 4.98 16.77
N LEU A 68 23.29 5.54 16.69
CA LEU A 68 23.06 6.96 16.45
C LEU A 68 22.90 7.63 17.80
N LEU A 69 23.77 8.59 18.13
CA LEU A 69 23.58 9.46 19.27
C LEU A 69 22.82 10.71 18.84
N LEU A 70 21.78 11.03 19.60
CA LEU A 70 20.89 12.15 19.38
C LEU A 70 20.87 13.01 20.65
N ASP A 71 20.95 14.34 20.50
CA ASP A 71 20.82 15.29 21.62
C ASP A 71 19.39 15.84 21.66
N SER A 72 18.61 15.56 22.70
CA SER A 72 17.20 15.97 22.78
C SER A 72 17.01 17.47 23.06
N THR A 73 18.09 18.22 23.35
CA THR A 73 18.02 19.66 23.69
C THR A 73 18.29 20.59 22.51
N THR A 74 18.73 20.06 21.37
CA THR A 74 19.02 20.86 20.17
C THR A 74 17.71 21.42 19.59
N PRO A 75 17.58 22.74 19.37
CA PRO A 75 16.33 23.35 18.93
C PRO A 75 15.91 22.79 17.56
N SER A 76 14.76 22.10 17.53
CA SER A 76 14.16 21.64 16.29
C SER A 76 13.50 22.80 15.56
N SER A 77 13.33 22.64 14.25
CA SER A 77 12.31 23.37 13.49
C SER A 77 10.97 23.37 14.24
N CYS A 78 10.06 24.29 13.91
CA CYS A 78 8.68 24.32 14.41
C CYS A 78 7.86 23.03 14.20
N PHE A 79 8.35 22.06 13.42
CA PHE A 79 7.70 20.77 13.17
C PHE A 79 8.08 19.69 14.21
N ASN A 80 7.07 19.16 14.89
CA ASN A 80 7.14 18.09 15.87
C ASN A 80 6.22 16.91 15.47
N PRO A 81 6.76 15.80 14.93
CA PRO A 81 5.94 14.69 14.42
C PRO A 81 5.15 13.90 15.48
N SER A 82 5.39 14.15 16.77
CA SER A 82 4.56 13.61 17.86
C SER A 82 3.31 14.46 18.14
N ILE A 83 3.29 15.72 17.71
CA ILE A 83 2.19 16.68 17.93
C ILE A 83 1.51 16.98 16.58
N ASP A 84 2.29 17.34 15.56
CA ASP A 84 1.89 17.38 14.16
C ASP A 84 1.71 15.93 13.69
N SER A 85 0.47 15.44 13.51
CA SER A 85 0.20 14.04 13.14
C SER A 85 -0.36 13.86 11.72
N ASP A 86 -0.67 14.98 11.08
CA ASP A 86 -1.18 15.19 9.73
C ASP A 86 -0.15 14.88 8.63
N TRP A 87 1.15 14.88 8.96
CA TRP A 87 2.21 14.40 8.06
C TRP A 87 2.01 12.95 7.62
N LYS A 88 1.09 12.19 8.22
CA LYS A 88 0.67 10.85 7.78
C LYS A 88 -0.21 10.89 6.52
N ASP A 89 -0.91 12.01 6.32
CA ASP A 89 -1.90 12.22 5.25
C ASP A 89 -1.46 13.27 4.22
N ILE A 90 -0.42 14.04 4.55
CA ILE A 90 0.17 15.10 3.70
C ILE A 90 1.66 14.82 3.46
N CYS A 91 2.17 15.16 2.26
CA CYS A 91 3.57 14.91 1.94
C CYS A 91 4.48 15.70 2.89
N THR A 92 5.42 15.02 3.54
CA THR A 92 6.33 15.60 4.55
C THR A 92 7.23 16.70 3.99
N ARG A 93 7.49 16.69 2.67
CA ARG A 93 8.20 17.76 1.97
C ARG A 93 7.42 19.08 1.89
N LEU A 94 6.11 19.07 2.09
CA LEU A 94 5.26 20.27 2.11
C LEU A 94 5.26 20.94 3.48
N VAL A 95 5.15 20.14 4.55
CA VAL A 95 5.02 20.63 5.93
C VAL A 95 6.39 20.88 6.58
N ALA A 96 7.39 20.08 6.18
CA ALA A 96 8.72 20.07 6.75
C ALA A 96 9.79 19.77 5.67
N PRO A 97 10.04 20.68 4.71
CA PRO A 97 10.83 20.43 3.50
C PRO A 97 12.26 19.93 3.75
N ASN A 98 12.81 20.27 4.92
CA ASN A 98 14.18 19.96 5.35
C ASN A 98 14.27 18.69 6.22
N ILE A 99 13.14 18.01 6.48
CA ILE A 99 13.03 16.92 7.45
C ILE A 99 12.63 15.63 6.71
N PRO A 100 13.59 14.73 6.43
CA PRO A 100 13.32 13.47 5.74
C PRO A 100 12.60 12.46 6.65
N LEU A 101 11.28 12.59 6.80
CA LEU A 101 10.45 11.54 7.42
C LEU A 101 10.22 10.38 6.42
N ALA A 102 10.33 9.13 6.86
CA ALA A 102 9.91 7.99 6.06
C ALA A 102 8.42 7.66 6.28
N GLN A 103 7.76 7.19 5.23
CA GLN A 103 6.32 6.98 5.12
C GLN A 103 6.03 5.67 4.36
N PRO A 104 4.80 5.14 4.34
CA PRO A 104 4.45 4.02 3.46
C PRO A 104 4.60 4.39 1.98
N ALA A 105 4.88 3.38 1.13
CA ALA A 105 5.09 3.54 -0.31
C ALA A 105 3.84 3.10 -1.11
N TYR A 106 3.59 3.70 -2.27
CA TYR A 106 2.49 3.42 -3.19
C TYR A 106 2.99 3.28 -4.63
N ASN A 107 2.29 2.48 -5.44
CA ASN A 107 2.70 2.20 -6.82
C ASN A 107 1.78 2.98 -7.74
N LEU A 108 2.37 3.92 -8.45
CA LEU A 108 1.68 4.67 -9.50
C LEU A 108 2.35 4.37 -10.83
N HIS A 109 1.73 3.50 -11.63
CA HIS A 109 2.21 3.13 -12.97
C HIS A 109 3.67 2.62 -13.00
N GLY A 110 4.09 1.84 -12.01
CA GLY A 110 5.44 1.29 -11.91
C GLY A 110 6.44 2.18 -11.18
N MET A 111 6.02 3.33 -10.64
CA MET A 111 6.86 4.23 -9.84
C MET A 111 6.43 4.22 -8.37
N ALA A 112 7.40 4.10 -7.46
CA ALA A 112 7.17 4.20 -6.02
C ALA A 112 7.04 5.67 -5.58
N ILE A 113 5.93 6.00 -4.92
CA ILE A 113 5.66 7.34 -4.37
C ILE A 113 5.19 7.25 -2.90
N CYS A 114 5.24 8.35 -2.15
CA CYS A 114 4.79 8.36 -0.76
C CYS A 114 3.27 8.14 -0.65
N GLN A 115 2.79 7.58 0.46
CA GLN A 115 1.35 7.43 0.72
C GLN A 115 0.56 8.72 0.51
N PRO A 116 0.93 9.86 1.15
CA PRO A 116 0.26 11.12 0.87
C PRO A 116 0.31 11.55 -0.60
N CYS A 117 1.41 11.27 -1.30
CA CYS A 117 1.57 11.59 -2.70
C CYS A 117 0.58 10.80 -3.57
N ALA A 118 0.32 9.54 -3.23
CA ALA A 118 -0.66 8.72 -3.92
C ALA A 118 -2.10 9.09 -3.56
N THR A 119 -2.40 9.30 -2.27
CA THR A 119 -3.76 9.53 -1.78
C THR A 119 -4.27 10.95 -1.99
N THR A 120 -3.37 11.93 -2.11
CA THR A 120 -3.72 13.36 -2.20
C THR A 120 -3.61 13.90 -3.62
N CYS A 121 -2.74 13.34 -4.47
CA CYS A 121 -2.54 13.82 -5.86
C CYS A 121 -3.24 12.99 -6.95
N VAL A 122 -3.66 11.75 -6.67
CA VAL A 122 -4.21 10.84 -7.68
C VAL A 122 -5.61 10.40 -7.25
N SER A 123 -6.65 10.90 -7.93
CA SER A 123 -7.96 10.25 -7.84
C SER A 123 -7.88 8.92 -8.59
N THR A 124 -8.08 7.83 -7.87
CA THR A 124 -8.62 6.55 -8.40
C THR A 124 -7.73 5.61 -9.23
N SER A 125 -6.38 5.75 -9.31
CA SER A 125 -5.59 4.77 -10.07
C SER A 125 -4.22 4.34 -9.50
N GLY A 126 -3.88 4.73 -8.27
CA GLY A 126 -2.72 4.17 -7.58
C GLY A 126 -3.17 2.99 -6.72
N SER A 127 -2.54 1.82 -6.86
CA SER A 127 -2.66 0.79 -5.84
C SER A 127 -1.74 1.17 -4.67
N PHE A 128 -2.17 0.89 -3.45
CA PHE A 128 -1.22 0.74 -2.34
C PHE A 128 -0.08 -0.17 -2.87
N ILE A 129 1.19 0.12 -2.59
CA ILE A 129 2.16 -0.99 -2.62
C ILE A 129 1.74 -1.78 -1.41
N GLU A 130 0.80 -2.73 -1.60
CA GLU A 130 0.42 -3.73 -0.58
C GLU A 130 1.68 -4.02 0.19
N ALA A 131 1.65 -3.71 1.49
CA ALA A 131 2.85 -3.56 2.31
C ALA A 131 3.79 -4.66 1.91
N VAL A 132 4.84 -4.27 1.17
CA VAL A 132 5.62 -5.13 0.27
C VAL A 132 5.43 -6.59 0.68
N GLU A 133 4.65 -7.37 -0.09
CA GLU A 133 4.59 -8.80 0.21
C GLU A 133 6.04 -9.26 0.28
N ASN A 134 6.42 -9.79 1.43
CA ASN A 134 7.81 -10.06 1.75
C ASN A 134 8.25 -11.36 1.08
N THR A 135 8.12 -11.37 -0.24
CA THR A 135 8.41 -12.43 -1.18
C THR A 135 9.86 -12.31 -1.61
N ALA A 136 10.35 -13.35 -2.28
CA ALA A 136 11.68 -13.31 -2.89
C ALA A 136 11.79 -12.16 -3.91
N ASP A 137 10.76 -11.98 -4.75
CA ASP A 137 10.75 -10.97 -5.81
C ASP A 137 10.86 -9.55 -5.26
N THR A 138 10.15 -9.23 -4.17
CA THR A 138 10.24 -7.88 -3.63
C THR A 138 11.55 -7.62 -2.89
N ARG A 139 12.10 -8.63 -2.20
CA ARG A 139 13.45 -8.55 -1.65
C ARG A 139 14.48 -8.33 -2.75
N ASP A 140 14.33 -9.00 -3.90
CA ASP A 140 15.21 -8.83 -5.06
C ASP A 140 15.12 -7.41 -5.63
N HIS A 141 13.91 -6.84 -5.73
CA HIS A 141 13.71 -5.46 -6.17
C HIS A 141 14.32 -4.43 -5.20
N ILE A 142 14.12 -4.61 -3.90
CA ILE A 142 14.74 -3.77 -2.87
C ILE A 142 16.27 -3.86 -2.97
N ARG A 143 16.81 -5.07 -3.17
CA ARG A 143 18.26 -5.30 -3.31
C ARG A 143 18.85 -4.55 -4.49
N GLN A 144 18.10 -4.33 -5.58
CA GLN A 144 18.53 -3.51 -6.72
C GLN A 144 18.64 -2.02 -6.38
N SER A 145 17.97 -1.55 -5.33
CA SER A 145 17.97 -0.15 -4.89
C SER A 145 19.07 0.19 -3.89
N PHE A 146 19.83 -0.78 -3.40
CA PHE A 146 20.89 -0.58 -2.40
C PHE A 146 22.23 -1.15 -2.85
N ILE A 147 23.32 -0.64 -2.26
CA ILE A 147 24.66 -1.14 -2.51
C ILE A 147 24.81 -2.48 -1.80
N CYS A 148 25.02 -3.53 -2.59
CA CYS A 148 25.07 -4.92 -2.16
C CYS A 148 26.45 -5.53 -2.32
N ASP A 149 27.42 -4.85 -2.94
CA ASP A 149 28.80 -5.29 -2.91
C ASP A 149 29.77 -4.14 -3.18
N LEU A 150 31.01 -4.30 -2.68
CA LEU A 150 32.10 -3.36 -2.86
C LEU A 150 33.35 -4.11 -3.30
N ALA A 151 34.09 -3.53 -4.24
CA ALA A 151 35.33 -4.07 -4.76
C ALA A 151 36.32 -2.94 -5.02
N VAL A 152 37.62 -3.24 -4.99
CA VAL A 152 38.67 -2.27 -5.28
C VAL A 152 39.45 -2.79 -6.48
N VAL A 153 39.70 -1.93 -7.46
CA VAL A 153 40.52 -2.24 -8.63
C VAL A 153 41.77 -1.38 -8.63
N VAL A 154 42.90 -2.00 -9.00
CA VAL A 154 44.21 -1.36 -9.10
C VAL A 154 44.70 -1.50 -10.52
N GLY A 155 45.15 -0.41 -11.15
CA GLY A 155 45.65 -0.47 -12.51
C GLY A 155 45.96 0.89 -13.12
N ALA A 156 45.81 0.99 -14.44
CA ALA A 156 45.84 2.25 -15.17
C ALA A 156 44.54 3.05 -14.96
N ALA A 157 44.53 4.33 -15.34
CA ALA A 157 43.37 5.22 -15.15
C ALA A 157 42.07 4.68 -15.80
N ASP A 158 42.21 3.91 -16.88
CA ASP A 158 41.14 3.29 -17.66
C ASP A 158 40.79 1.86 -17.21
N VAL A 159 41.35 1.36 -16.10
CA VAL A 159 41.05 0.01 -15.59
C VAL A 159 39.53 -0.23 -15.51
N PRO A 160 39.02 -1.32 -16.14
CA PRO A 160 37.59 -1.59 -16.15
C PRO A 160 37.11 -2.03 -14.77
N ALA A 161 35.85 -1.72 -14.47
CA ALA A 161 35.18 -2.26 -13.28
C ALA A 161 34.99 -3.79 -13.43
N PRO A 162 34.95 -4.55 -12.32
CA PRO A 162 34.54 -5.95 -12.35
C PRO A 162 33.13 -6.09 -12.95
N LEU A 163 32.82 -7.26 -13.52
CA LEU A 163 31.53 -7.49 -14.18
C LEU A 163 30.34 -7.19 -13.25
N GLY A 164 29.47 -6.26 -13.68
CA GLY A 164 28.29 -5.83 -12.93
C GLY A 164 28.56 -4.82 -11.81
N PHE A 165 29.78 -4.29 -11.69
CA PHE A 165 30.12 -3.20 -10.77
C PHE A 165 30.15 -1.85 -11.49
N THR A 166 29.84 -0.78 -10.76
CA THR A 166 30.00 0.61 -11.16
C THR A 166 31.26 1.17 -10.50
N LYS A 167 32.16 1.74 -11.29
CA LYS A 167 33.42 2.37 -10.82
C LYS A 167 33.16 3.80 -10.36
N LEU A 168 33.63 4.17 -9.17
CA LEU A 168 33.75 5.58 -8.79
C LEU A 168 34.95 6.19 -9.52
N ASN A 169 34.72 7.25 -10.27
CA ASN A 169 35.77 7.93 -11.03
C ASN A 169 36.59 8.90 -10.16
N VAL A 170 37.11 8.39 -9.04
CA VAL A 170 38.03 9.10 -8.13
C VAL A 170 39.18 8.16 -7.81
N ASP A 171 40.40 8.58 -8.13
CA ASP A 171 41.61 7.85 -7.78
C ASP A 171 41.89 7.99 -6.28
N LEU A 172 41.93 6.88 -5.55
CA LEU A 172 42.19 6.86 -4.12
C LEU A 172 43.65 7.20 -3.80
N ASN A 173 44.58 7.01 -4.75
CA ASN A 173 45.97 7.41 -4.66
C ASN A 173 46.22 8.82 -5.24
N HIS A 174 45.18 9.65 -5.38
CA HIS A 174 45.32 10.98 -5.98
C HIS A 174 46.43 11.76 -5.28
N THR A 175 47.42 12.25 -6.05
CA THR A 175 48.63 12.97 -5.57
C THR A 175 49.65 12.13 -4.79
N ALA A 176 49.41 10.84 -4.55
CA ALA A 176 50.39 9.89 -4.02
C ALA A 176 51.20 9.22 -5.15
N SER A 177 52.39 8.70 -4.83
CA SER A 177 53.21 7.91 -5.76
C SER A 177 52.69 6.48 -5.81
N GLY A 178 52.06 6.03 -6.91
CA GLY A 178 51.56 4.65 -7.04
C GLY A 178 50.69 4.40 -8.27
N PRO A 179 50.18 3.17 -8.46
CA PRO A 179 49.16 2.86 -9.46
C PRO A 179 47.80 3.51 -9.12
N PHE A 180 46.92 3.67 -10.10
CA PHE A 180 45.57 4.18 -9.85
C PHE A 180 44.74 3.14 -9.10
N VAL A 181 44.06 3.57 -8.04
CA VAL A 181 43.20 2.70 -7.22
C VAL A 181 41.79 3.26 -7.24
N PHE A 182 40.79 2.45 -7.62
CA PHE A 182 39.40 2.88 -7.70
C PHE A 182 38.49 1.98 -6.86
N LEU A 183 37.57 2.61 -6.12
CA LEU A 183 36.47 1.92 -5.45
C LEU A 183 35.33 1.65 -6.44
N CYS A 184 34.80 0.44 -6.42
CA CYS A 184 33.68 -0.01 -7.25
C CYS A 184 32.56 -0.53 -6.36
N TYR A 185 31.31 -0.32 -6.75
CA TYR A 185 30.14 -0.81 -6.04
C TYR A 185 29.16 -1.55 -6.96
N LYS A 186 28.38 -2.48 -6.40
CA LYS A 186 27.36 -3.23 -7.12
C LYS A 186 26.01 -3.12 -6.41
N ARG A 187 24.94 -2.90 -7.18
CA ARG A 187 23.56 -3.00 -6.71
C ARG A 187 22.94 -4.31 -7.18
N GLY A 188 22.02 -4.88 -6.41
CA GLY A 188 21.40 -6.17 -6.72
C GLY A 188 22.34 -7.38 -6.54
N GLY A 189 21.99 -8.50 -7.18
CA GLY A 189 22.69 -9.79 -7.05
C GLY A 189 22.14 -10.66 -5.92
N ASN A 190 22.96 -11.59 -5.42
CA ASN A 190 22.54 -12.56 -4.39
C ASN A 190 22.99 -12.15 -2.97
N ARG A 191 23.83 -11.11 -2.85
CA ARG A 191 24.34 -10.65 -1.55
C ARG A 191 23.36 -9.68 -0.90
N ARG A 192 23.23 -9.74 0.43
CA ARG A 192 22.43 -8.79 1.22
C ARG A 192 23.02 -7.37 1.13
N PRO A 193 22.17 -6.32 1.20
CA PRO A 193 22.64 -4.94 1.23
C PRO A 193 23.68 -4.68 2.32
N VAL A 194 24.65 -3.83 2.00
CA VAL A 194 25.66 -3.35 2.94
C VAL A 194 24.98 -2.41 3.92
N SER A 195 25.04 -2.70 5.22
CA SER A 195 24.44 -1.89 6.28
C SER A 195 25.40 -0.82 6.82
N HIS A 196 26.71 -1.08 6.76
CA HIS A 196 27.74 -0.17 7.25
C HIS A 196 29.08 -0.39 6.53
N VAL A 197 29.88 0.68 6.42
CA VAL A 197 31.26 0.64 5.90
C VAL A 197 32.19 1.29 6.91
N LYS A 198 33.37 0.71 7.11
CA LYS A 198 34.38 1.21 8.04
C LYS A 198 35.75 1.20 7.38
N VAL A 199 36.53 2.25 7.56
CA VAL A 199 37.91 2.32 7.08
C VAL A 199 38.84 2.12 8.26
N VAL A 200 39.86 1.27 8.11
CA VAL A 200 40.82 0.94 9.18
C VAL A 200 42.26 0.97 8.67
N HIS A 201 43.19 1.21 9.60
CA HIS A 201 44.61 1.03 9.37
C HIS A 201 45.03 -0.43 9.58
N GLY A 202 46.03 -0.87 8.82
CA GLY A 202 46.64 -2.20 8.94
C GLY A 202 48.06 -2.22 8.37
N LEU A 203 48.62 -3.42 8.21
CA LEU A 203 49.91 -3.58 7.55
C LEU A 203 49.74 -3.49 6.03
N PRO A 204 50.65 -2.85 5.27
CA PRO A 204 50.54 -2.76 3.81
C PRO A 204 50.48 -4.12 3.09
N THR A 205 51.01 -5.17 3.73
CA THR A 205 51.15 -6.52 3.17
C THR A 205 50.11 -7.52 3.66
N ALA A 206 49.30 -7.16 4.68
CA ALA A 206 48.31 -8.06 5.25
C ALA A 206 47.06 -7.29 5.73
N PRO A 207 45.85 -7.65 5.26
CA PRO A 207 44.62 -7.05 5.75
C PRO A 207 44.40 -7.37 7.23
N PRO A 208 43.97 -6.40 8.05
CA PRO A 208 43.63 -6.65 9.45
C PRO A 208 42.36 -7.50 9.56
N GLN A 209 42.24 -8.27 10.65
CA GLN A 209 40.98 -8.91 11.01
C GLN A 209 40.17 -7.95 11.89
N VAL A 210 38.93 -7.69 11.51
CA VAL A 210 38.02 -6.80 12.24
C VAL A 210 36.77 -7.58 12.60
N ASP A 211 36.51 -7.75 13.90
CA ASP A 211 35.37 -8.52 14.38
C ASP A 211 34.05 -7.95 13.87
N GLY A 212 33.23 -8.80 13.25
CA GLY A 212 31.92 -8.43 12.72
C GLY A 212 31.94 -7.69 11.37
N TYR A 213 33.09 -7.64 10.67
CA TYR A 213 33.21 -7.05 9.34
C TYR A 213 33.90 -8.00 8.34
N GLU A 214 33.47 -7.94 7.08
CA GLU A 214 34.16 -8.50 5.92
C GLU A 214 35.19 -7.46 5.45
N VAL A 215 36.49 -7.76 5.57
CA VAL A 215 37.57 -6.86 5.15
C VAL A 215 37.90 -7.11 3.69
N LEU A 216 37.85 -6.06 2.86
CA LEU A 216 38.26 -6.17 1.47
C LEU A 216 39.77 -6.44 1.39
N PRO A 217 40.22 -7.41 0.57
CA PRO A 217 41.60 -7.88 0.60
C PRO A 217 42.60 -6.90 -0.01
N VAL A 218 42.12 -5.86 -0.70
CA VAL A 218 42.96 -4.90 -1.42
C VAL A 218 43.19 -3.67 -0.55
N ASN A 219 44.46 -3.32 -0.39
CA ASN A 219 44.88 -2.08 0.26
C ASN A 219 44.45 -0.86 -0.60
N LEU A 220 43.74 0.09 -0.01
CA LEU A 220 43.24 1.29 -0.70
C LEU A 220 44.36 2.24 -1.14
N ASN A 221 45.51 2.20 -0.47
CA ASN A 221 46.72 2.96 -0.86
C ASN A 221 47.79 2.06 -1.50
N HIS A 222 47.37 1.01 -2.22
CA HIS A 222 48.26 0.00 -2.79
C HIS A 222 49.35 0.62 -3.67
N GLY A 223 50.58 0.11 -3.53
CA GLY A 223 51.73 0.51 -4.34
C GLY A 223 52.31 1.88 -3.99
N THR A 224 51.87 2.49 -2.88
CA THR A 224 52.47 3.72 -2.34
C THR A 224 53.64 3.45 -1.41
N ILE A 225 54.37 4.51 -1.04
CA ILE A 225 55.50 4.45 -0.10
C ILE A 225 55.05 4.45 1.39
N SER A 226 53.75 4.46 1.64
CA SER A 226 53.19 4.49 2.99
C SER A 226 53.56 3.24 3.80
N SER A 227 53.96 3.44 5.05
CA SER A 227 54.18 2.36 6.03
C SER A 227 52.89 1.83 6.65
N ILE A 228 51.75 2.45 6.32
CA ILE A 228 50.42 2.11 6.84
C ILE A 228 49.54 1.66 5.66
N GLY A 229 48.99 0.46 5.75
CA GLY A 229 47.96 -0.01 4.82
C GLY A 229 46.59 0.48 5.23
N ILE A 230 45.74 0.82 4.26
CA ILE A 230 44.38 1.30 4.49
C ILE A 230 43.40 0.27 3.91
N TYR A 231 42.46 -0.21 4.72
CA TYR A 231 41.54 -1.25 4.30
C TYR A 231 40.08 -0.83 4.53
N LEU A 232 39.23 -1.19 3.56
CA LEU A 232 37.78 -1.01 3.66
C LEU A 232 37.15 -2.28 4.24
N CYS A 233 36.35 -2.10 5.27
CA CYS A 233 35.59 -3.12 5.96
C CYS A 233 34.11 -2.91 5.65
N VAL A 234 33.39 -3.98 5.31
CA VAL A 234 31.96 -3.94 5.00
C VAL A 234 31.19 -4.81 5.97
N ARG A 235 30.03 -4.33 6.41
CA ARG A 235 29.06 -5.12 7.16
C ARG A 235 27.75 -5.13 6.39
N ARG A 236 27.10 -6.30 6.37
CA ARG A 236 25.83 -6.50 5.68
C ARG A 236 24.70 -6.55 6.69
N LEU A 237 23.49 -6.28 6.22
CA LEU A 237 22.29 -6.55 7.00
C LEU A 237 22.30 -7.99 7.50
N ALA A 238 21.91 -8.17 8.75
CA ALA A 238 21.68 -9.47 9.32
C ALA A 238 20.55 -10.19 8.58
N ALA A 239 20.62 -11.52 8.51
CA ALA A 239 19.69 -12.32 7.68
C ALA A 239 18.23 -12.18 8.15
N ASP A 240 18.02 -12.12 9.46
CA ASP A 240 16.74 -11.85 10.09
C ASP A 240 16.23 -10.43 9.81
N ALA A 241 17.08 -9.41 9.95
CA ALA A 241 16.72 -8.02 9.66
C ALA A 241 16.33 -7.82 8.19
N TRP A 242 17.08 -8.42 7.26
CA TRP A 242 16.77 -8.43 5.83
C TRP A 242 15.48 -9.19 5.51
N ARG A 243 15.27 -10.36 6.12
CA ARG A 243 14.00 -11.10 6.02
C ARG A 243 12.83 -10.35 6.63
N GLN A 244 13.05 -9.38 7.50
CA GLN A 244 12.00 -8.50 8.05
C GLN A 244 11.94 -7.15 7.34
N LEU A 245 12.75 -6.93 6.29
CA LEU A 245 12.91 -5.64 5.60
C LEU A 245 13.14 -4.48 6.57
N SER A 246 13.96 -4.72 7.59
CA SER A 246 14.24 -3.78 8.67
C SER A 246 15.70 -3.35 8.68
N GLY A 247 15.95 -2.19 9.26
CA GLY A 247 17.29 -1.62 9.37
C GLY A 247 17.62 -0.58 8.31
N LEU A 248 18.84 -0.07 8.37
CA LEU A 248 19.41 0.90 7.42
C LEU A 248 20.40 0.20 6.49
N ALA A 249 20.41 0.61 5.22
CA ALA A 249 21.36 0.13 4.22
C ALA A 249 22.02 1.29 3.46
N LEU A 250 23.24 1.04 2.98
CA LEU A 250 23.99 1.95 2.13
C LEU A 250 23.22 2.16 0.82
N HIS A 251 22.72 3.37 0.67
CA HIS A 251 22.08 3.81 -0.54
C HIS A 251 23.09 4.41 -1.51
N ASP A 252 24.05 5.18 -1.03
CA ASP A 252 25.00 5.91 -1.88
C ASP A 252 26.37 6.10 -1.21
N LEU A 253 27.41 6.32 -2.01
CA LEU A 253 28.77 6.54 -1.53
C LEU A 253 29.57 7.47 -2.45
N HIS A 254 30.49 8.22 -1.85
CA HIS A 254 31.32 9.22 -2.53
C HIS A 254 32.70 9.35 -1.86
N VAL A 255 33.69 9.84 -2.60
CA VAL A 255 35.03 10.13 -2.09
C VAL A 255 35.41 11.55 -2.47
N SER A 256 35.84 12.36 -1.50
CA SER A 256 36.18 13.77 -1.74
C SER A 256 37.18 14.33 -0.72
N SER A 257 37.86 15.42 -1.09
CA SER A 257 38.82 16.14 -0.25
C SER A 257 38.23 17.32 0.56
N SER A 258 37.04 17.80 0.19
CA SER A 258 36.34 18.89 0.90
C SER A 258 35.71 18.41 2.20
N ARG A 259 35.68 19.28 3.24
CA ARG A 259 34.95 19.07 4.51
C ARG A 259 33.51 19.58 4.50
N ASP A 260 33.02 20.13 3.40
CA ASP A 260 31.70 20.78 3.34
C ASP A 260 30.55 19.79 3.65
N PRO A 261 29.52 20.18 4.42
CA PRO A 261 28.63 19.32 5.20
C PRO A 261 27.40 18.88 4.41
N GLY A 262 27.61 18.29 3.24
CA GLY A 262 26.54 17.59 2.55
C GLY A 262 25.91 16.49 3.40
N ALA A 263 24.79 15.95 2.95
CA ALA A 263 23.97 14.95 3.61
C ALA A 263 24.58 13.53 3.74
N PHE A 264 25.86 13.40 4.10
CA PHE A 264 26.62 12.15 4.14
C PHE A 264 27.34 11.99 5.48
N VAL A 265 27.47 10.74 5.94
CA VAL A 265 28.33 10.38 7.06
C VAL A 265 29.79 10.38 6.60
N LEU A 266 30.68 11.00 7.38
CA LEU A 266 32.10 11.12 7.10
C LEU A 266 32.93 10.07 7.84
N SER A 267 33.72 9.29 7.10
CA SER A 267 34.78 8.44 7.68
C SER A 267 35.94 9.30 8.22
N GLN A 268 36.45 8.95 9.40
CA GLN A 268 37.58 9.65 10.05
C GLN A 268 38.94 9.41 9.37
N VAL A 269 39.09 8.26 8.72
CA VAL A 269 40.37 7.85 8.15
C VAL A 269 40.58 8.49 6.79
N ASP A 270 41.72 9.15 6.64
CA ASP A 270 42.22 9.61 5.35
C ASP A 270 42.63 8.40 4.50
N LEU A 271 41.95 8.21 3.36
CA LEU A 271 42.19 7.14 2.40
C LEU A 271 43.58 7.22 1.75
N ASN A 272 44.22 8.40 1.80
CA ASN A 272 45.58 8.65 1.34
C ASN A 272 46.62 8.65 2.47
N GLY A 273 46.20 8.33 3.70
CA GLY A 273 47.01 8.42 4.90
C GLY A 273 48.36 7.69 4.82
N GLY A 274 49.37 8.30 5.44
CA GLY A 274 50.75 7.81 5.47
C GLY A 274 51.61 8.20 4.26
N ASN A 275 51.09 9.04 3.35
CA ASN A 275 51.86 9.66 2.27
C ASN A 275 52.02 11.17 2.50
N ASP A 276 53.26 11.61 2.78
CA ASP A 276 53.56 13.01 3.08
C ASP A 276 53.25 13.96 1.92
N GLY A 277 52.57 15.08 2.19
CA GLY A 277 52.28 16.13 1.21
C GLY A 277 51.14 15.84 0.22
N THR A 278 50.39 14.75 0.43
CA THR A 278 49.26 14.35 -0.43
C THR A 278 47.95 15.01 -0.01
N THR A 279 47.00 15.08 -0.95
CA THR A 279 45.65 15.60 -0.68
C THR A 279 44.85 14.55 0.10
N PRO A 280 44.33 14.89 1.30
CA PRO A 280 43.54 13.95 2.08
C PRO A 280 42.22 13.65 1.37
N LEU A 281 41.83 12.38 1.36
CA LEU A 281 40.60 11.89 0.76
C LEU A 281 39.79 11.15 1.82
N PHE A 282 38.49 11.44 1.91
CA PHE A 282 37.62 10.78 2.88
C PHE A 282 36.48 10.04 2.18
N LEU A 283 36.16 8.85 2.69
CA LEU A 283 34.96 8.11 2.29
C LEU A 283 33.73 8.76 2.93
N ARG A 284 32.70 8.95 2.13
CA ARG A 284 31.40 9.50 2.52
C ARG A 284 30.29 8.57 2.08
N TYR A 285 29.31 8.33 2.94
CA TYR A 285 28.22 7.41 2.59
C TYR A 285 26.87 7.86 3.13
N LYS A 286 25.81 7.38 2.47
CA LYS A 286 24.41 7.71 2.75
C LYS A 286 23.62 6.45 3.08
N LEU A 287 22.77 6.57 4.08
CA LEU A 287 21.94 5.48 4.60
C LEU A 287 20.47 5.81 4.42
N ASN A 288 19.69 4.81 4.04
CA ASN A 288 18.23 4.88 4.05
C ASN A 288 17.66 3.62 4.73
N PRO A 289 16.43 3.70 5.30
CA PRO A 289 15.68 2.53 5.71
C PRO A 289 15.50 1.55 4.56
N VAL A 290 15.66 0.26 4.83
CA VAL A 290 15.51 -0.83 3.86
C VAL A 290 14.09 -0.91 3.32
N ALA A 291 13.12 -0.56 4.15
CA ALA A 291 11.75 -0.38 3.73
C ALA A 291 11.07 0.78 4.48
N GLY A 292 10.10 1.39 3.79
CA GLY A 292 9.62 2.73 4.07
C GLY A 292 10.16 3.74 3.03
N PHE A 293 9.28 4.60 2.54
CA PHE A 293 9.56 5.61 1.54
C PHE A 293 9.92 6.94 2.18
N VAL A 294 11.15 7.41 1.99
CA VAL A 294 11.51 8.82 2.21
C VAL A 294 11.30 9.59 0.90
N CYS A 295 10.47 10.65 0.89
CA CYS A 295 10.18 11.38 -0.35
C CYS A 295 11.43 12.01 -0.98
N GLY A 296 11.66 11.67 -2.25
CA GLY A 296 12.79 12.10 -3.07
C GLY A 296 13.99 11.16 -3.01
N LYS A 297 13.87 9.98 -2.37
CA LYS A 297 14.99 9.02 -2.22
C LYS A 297 14.79 7.65 -2.87
N HIS A 298 13.56 7.25 -3.19
CA HIS A 298 13.24 5.94 -3.82
C HIS A 298 12.59 6.11 -5.22
N GLY A 299 12.69 7.32 -5.79
CA GLY A 299 12.03 7.78 -7.02
C GLY A 299 11.86 9.31 -6.98
N GLU A 300 11.53 9.95 -8.12
CA GLU A 300 11.25 11.39 -8.17
C GLU A 300 10.05 11.74 -7.28
N CYS A 301 10.23 12.65 -6.31
CA CYS A 301 9.12 13.09 -5.48
C CYS A 301 8.23 14.04 -6.29
N LEU A 302 6.92 13.73 -6.41
CA LEU A 302 5.97 14.56 -7.17
C LEU A 302 5.89 16.02 -6.70
N PHE A 303 6.34 16.29 -5.47
CA PHE A 303 6.39 17.60 -4.83
C PHE A 303 7.77 18.27 -4.84
N GLU A 304 8.85 17.56 -5.17
CA GLU A 304 10.22 18.08 -5.13
C GLU A 304 10.48 19.24 -6.10
N PRO A 305 10.00 19.21 -7.36
CA PRO A 305 10.08 20.37 -8.27
C PRO A 305 9.31 21.61 -7.81
N ARG A 306 8.58 21.52 -6.70
CA ARG A 306 7.57 22.49 -6.27
C ARG A 306 8.00 23.28 -5.04
N VAL A 307 9.03 22.80 -4.32
CA VAL A 307 9.54 23.43 -3.09
C VAL A 307 10.65 24.42 -3.44
N THR A 308 10.40 25.74 -3.35
CA THR A 308 11.51 26.73 -3.42
C THR A 308 12.06 27.04 -2.04
N GLY A 309 13.30 26.63 -1.83
CA GLY A 309 14.12 26.97 -0.69
C GLY A 309 15.34 26.07 -0.67
N GLY A 310 16.43 26.52 -1.29
CA GLY A 310 17.75 25.87 -1.24
C GLY A 310 17.81 24.48 -1.85
N HIS A 311 18.39 24.38 -3.04
CA HIS A 311 18.82 23.12 -3.66
C HIS A 311 19.96 22.41 -2.89
N GLU A 312 20.16 22.73 -1.62
CA GLU A 312 21.25 22.22 -0.81
C GLU A 312 20.73 21.30 0.29
N SER A 313 21.19 20.05 0.20
CA SER A 313 21.08 18.98 1.17
C SER A 313 19.72 18.28 1.26
N ALA A 314 19.56 17.24 0.43
CA ALA A 314 18.73 16.10 0.79
C ALA A 314 19.32 15.44 2.05
N THR A 315 19.07 16.03 3.22
CA THR A 315 19.59 15.61 4.54
C THR A 315 19.51 14.09 4.71
N SER A 316 20.63 13.48 5.11
CA SER A 316 20.63 12.05 5.44
C SER A 316 19.72 11.85 6.65
N TRP A 317 19.20 10.64 6.84
CA TRP A 317 18.46 10.29 8.06
C TRP A 317 19.23 10.72 9.32
N THR A 318 20.56 10.73 9.26
CA THR A 318 21.49 11.16 10.31
C THR A 318 21.54 12.66 10.60
N HIS A 319 20.86 13.53 9.81
CA HIS A 319 20.82 14.99 10.00
C HIS A 319 19.48 15.51 10.57
N LEU A 320 18.54 14.61 10.88
CA LEU A 320 17.27 14.95 11.51
C LEU A 320 17.46 15.28 13.00
N THR A 321 16.58 16.10 13.57
CA THR A 321 16.58 16.31 15.03
C THR A 321 16.14 15.04 15.76
N SER A 322 16.58 14.91 17.02
CA SER A 322 16.40 13.75 17.89
C SER A 322 14.92 13.32 18.01
N GLN A 323 14.02 14.28 18.17
CA GLN A 323 12.58 14.01 18.27
C GLN A 323 11.97 13.53 16.94
N GLN A 324 12.46 14.05 15.80
CA GLN A 324 11.94 13.73 14.48
C GLN A 324 12.31 12.32 14.03
N GLN A 325 13.53 11.87 14.36
CA GLN A 325 13.98 10.51 14.04
C GLN A 325 13.22 9.45 14.83
N ILE A 326 13.04 9.67 16.14
CA ILE A 326 12.43 8.68 17.05
C ILE A 326 10.97 8.44 16.66
N VAL A 327 10.18 9.51 16.47
CA VAL A 327 8.75 9.37 16.16
C VAL A 327 8.54 8.84 14.74
N ALA A 328 9.35 9.27 13.78
CA ALA A 328 9.32 8.71 12.42
C ALA A 328 9.65 7.22 12.43
N ALA A 329 10.75 6.81 13.08
CA ALA A 329 11.16 5.42 13.18
C ALA A 329 10.08 4.57 13.86
N GLN A 330 9.57 4.98 15.02
CA GLN A 330 8.51 4.26 15.73
C GLN A 330 7.24 4.15 14.90
N HIS A 331 6.89 5.18 14.12
CA HIS A 331 5.70 5.14 13.27
C HIS A 331 5.88 4.28 12.01
N ILE A 332 7.03 4.38 11.32
CA ILE A 332 7.38 3.54 10.18
C ILE A 332 7.38 2.08 10.63
N ASP A 333 8.06 1.80 11.74
CA ASP A 333 8.16 0.48 12.34
C ASP A 333 6.76 -0.03 12.73
N ALA A 334 5.97 0.75 13.47
CA ALA A 334 4.63 0.34 13.89
C ALA A 334 3.65 0.18 12.70
N THR A 335 3.72 1.01 11.66
CA THR A 335 2.79 0.97 10.52
C THR A 335 3.18 -0.13 9.54
N LEU A 336 4.45 -0.21 9.16
CA LEU A 336 4.95 -1.29 8.29
C LEU A 336 4.88 -2.64 9.00
N ARG A 337 5.27 -2.75 10.28
CA ARG A 337 5.15 -4.02 11.00
C ARG A 337 3.71 -4.40 11.26
N ARG A 338 2.78 -3.50 11.54
CA ARG A 338 1.36 -3.89 11.66
C ARG A 338 0.81 -4.42 10.35
N SER A 339 1.07 -3.73 9.25
CA SER A 339 0.57 -4.15 7.92
C SER A 339 1.27 -5.41 7.41
N TRP A 340 2.60 -5.50 7.54
CA TRP A 340 3.36 -6.71 7.20
C TRP A 340 3.04 -7.87 8.12
N ASN A 341 2.97 -7.67 9.44
CA ASN A 341 2.64 -8.78 10.35
C ASN A 341 1.20 -9.23 10.12
N ALA A 342 0.25 -8.34 9.81
CA ALA A 342 -1.11 -8.75 9.47
C ALA A 342 -1.15 -9.54 8.15
N THR A 343 -0.56 -9.01 7.08
CA THR A 343 -0.54 -9.66 5.75
C THR A 343 0.26 -10.96 5.78
N ALA A 344 1.45 -10.93 6.37
CA ALA A 344 2.27 -12.11 6.56
C ALA A 344 1.62 -13.10 7.52
N ALA A 345 0.93 -12.67 8.58
CA ALA A 345 0.21 -13.60 9.45
C ALA A 345 -0.93 -14.28 8.69
N ILE A 346 -1.72 -13.57 7.89
CA ILE A 346 -2.78 -14.16 7.08
C ILE A 346 -2.19 -15.12 6.04
N HIS A 347 -1.15 -14.70 5.32
CA HIS A 347 -0.44 -15.55 4.36
C HIS A 347 0.13 -16.80 5.04
N PHE A 348 0.87 -16.63 6.14
CA PHE A 348 1.46 -17.74 6.89
C PHE A 348 0.38 -18.62 7.52
N GLU A 349 -0.73 -18.10 8.04
CA GLU A 349 -1.80 -18.91 8.59
C GLU A 349 -2.43 -19.81 7.52
N ARG A 350 -2.69 -19.24 6.33
CA ARG A 350 -3.21 -19.99 5.19
C ARG A 350 -2.22 -21.04 4.68
N GLU A 351 -0.97 -20.65 4.46
CA GLU A 351 0.06 -21.57 3.94
C GLU A 351 0.52 -22.59 4.99
N GLU A 352 0.55 -22.25 6.29
CA GLU A 352 0.80 -23.17 7.40
C GLU A 352 -0.32 -24.20 7.51
N ALA A 353 -1.58 -23.79 7.36
CA ALA A 353 -2.72 -24.71 7.33
C ALA A 353 -2.64 -25.66 6.12
N ARG A 354 -2.33 -25.13 4.93
CA ARG A 354 -2.13 -25.91 3.70
C ARG A 354 -0.96 -26.89 3.84
N LEU A 355 0.16 -26.43 4.39
CA LEU A 355 1.34 -27.25 4.65
C LEU A 355 1.00 -28.36 5.63
N LYS A 356 0.33 -28.05 6.76
CA LYS A 356 -0.11 -29.05 7.74
C LYS A 356 -1.00 -30.10 7.08
N GLN A 357 -1.95 -29.71 6.24
CA GLN A 357 -2.81 -30.64 5.50
C GLN A 357 -2.01 -31.53 4.53
N MET A 358 -1.08 -30.94 3.77
CA MET A 358 -0.27 -31.68 2.81
C MET A 358 0.66 -32.68 3.50
N LEU A 359 1.32 -32.28 4.59
CA LEU A 359 2.18 -33.15 5.38
C LEU A 359 1.38 -34.26 6.07
N ALA A 360 0.18 -33.97 6.58
CA ALA A 360 -0.73 -34.99 7.11
C ALA A 360 -1.11 -36.02 6.03
N GLY A 361 -1.42 -35.57 4.81
CA GLY A 361 -1.71 -36.43 3.67
C GLY A 361 -0.52 -37.32 3.28
N GLN A 362 0.70 -36.77 3.26
CA GLN A 362 1.92 -37.55 3.01
C GLN A 362 2.14 -38.62 4.09
N LEU A 363 2.00 -38.23 5.36
CA LEU A 363 2.16 -39.14 6.50
C LEU A 363 1.14 -40.29 6.47
N HIS A 364 -0.09 -40.02 6.04
CA HIS A 364 -1.11 -41.04 5.83
C HIS A 364 -0.77 -41.95 4.65
N ASN A 365 -0.37 -41.39 3.52
CA ASN A 365 -0.02 -42.15 2.31
C ASN A 365 1.14 -43.13 2.54
N THR A 366 2.09 -42.80 3.40
CA THR A 366 3.22 -43.67 3.75
C THR A 366 2.80 -44.97 4.46
N LEU A 367 1.61 -45.01 5.08
CA LEU A 367 1.08 -46.22 5.72
C LEU A 367 0.82 -47.37 4.72
N LYS A 368 0.66 -47.08 3.43
CA LYS A 368 0.48 -48.12 2.41
C LYS A 368 1.68 -49.05 2.29
N TYR A 369 2.88 -48.62 2.67
CA TYR A 369 4.07 -49.48 2.66
C TYR A 369 4.09 -50.50 3.80
N GLU A 370 3.26 -50.32 4.82
CA GLU A 370 3.13 -51.24 5.97
C GLU A 370 2.09 -52.34 5.73
N ARG A 371 1.36 -52.26 4.61
CA ARG A 371 0.40 -53.28 4.20
C ARG A 371 1.10 -54.60 3.90
N GLN A 372 0.73 -55.66 4.62
CA GLN A 372 1.34 -56.98 4.48
C GLN A 372 1.15 -57.58 3.08
N ASP A 373 -0.01 -57.35 2.45
CA ASP A 373 -0.29 -57.79 1.09
C ASP A 373 0.58 -57.07 0.05
N TYR A 374 0.94 -55.80 0.29
CA TYR A 374 1.82 -55.03 -0.60
C TYR A 374 3.27 -55.50 -0.45
N GLN A 375 3.74 -55.68 0.78
CA GLN A 375 5.08 -56.20 1.06
C GLN A 375 5.28 -57.61 0.50
N ALA A 376 4.27 -58.48 0.61
CA ALA A 376 4.33 -59.84 0.05
C ALA A 376 4.49 -59.83 -1.48
N GLN A 377 3.77 -58.94 -2.18
CA GLN A 377 3.91 -58.78 -3.63
C GLN A 377 5.29 -58.24 -4.02
N ALA A 378 5.83 -57.29 -3.26
CA ALA A 378 7.19 -56.78 -3.49
C ALA A 378 8.25 -57.87 -3.28
N LEU A 379 8.16 -58.64 -2.19
CA LEU A 379 9.06 -59.78 -1.92
C LEU A 379 9.03 -60.83 -3.03
N ALA A 380 7.84 -61.10 -3.61
CA ALA A 380 7.72 -62.01 -4.73
C ALA A 380 8.40 -61.50 -6.01
N ALA A 381 8.52 -60.17 -6.17
CA ALA A 381 9.17 -59.55 -7.33
C ALA A 381 10.70 -59.40 -7.17
N ILE A 382 11.20 -59.25 -5.94
CA ILE A 382 12.62 -59.01 -5.66
C ILE A 382 13.43 -60.31 -5.76
N PRO A 383 14.51 -60.38 -6.56
CA PRO A 383 15.35 -61.57 -6.68
C PRO A 383 16.36 -61.67 -5.52
N LEU A 384 15.85 -61.83 -4.30
CA LEU A 384 16.65 -61.71 -3.07
C LEU A 384 17.89 -62.62 -3.03
N ALA A 385 17.75 -63.88 -3.46
CA ALA A 385 18.87 -64.82 -3.50
C ALA A 385 20.03 -64.33 -4.39
N ARG A 386 19.70 -63.72 -5.53
CA ARG A 386 20.68 -63.17 -6.48
C ARG A 386 21.33 -61.89 -5.93
N LEU A 387 20.56 -61.04 -5.26
CA LEU A 387 21.11 -59.86 -4.59
C LEU A 387 22.11 -60.26 -3.49
N HIS A 388 21.77 -61.28 -2.70
CA HIS A 388 22.67 -61.84 -1.68
C HIS A 388 23.94 -62.46 -2.27
N GLU A 389 23.82 -63.16 -3.40
CA GLU A 389 24.98 -63.71 -4.12
C GLU A 389 25.92 -62.60 -4.61
N ARG A 390 25.36 -61.56 -5.26
CA ARG A 390 26.14 -60.40 -5.71
C ARG A 390 26.80 -59.66 -4.56
N ALA A 391 26.08 -59.47 -3.46
CA ALA A 391 26.61 -58.82 -2.26
C ALA A 391 27.80 -59.60 -1.67
N ARG A 392 27.75 -60.95 -1.66
CA ARG A 392 28.88 -61.79 -1.23
C ARG A 392 30.05 -61.80 -2.22
N ALA A 393 29.76 -61.62 -3.51
CA ALA A 393 30.76 -61.66 -4.58
C ALA A 393 31.44 -60.30 -4.84
N ASN A 394 30.94 -59.20 -4.26
CA ASN A 394 31.51 -57.87 -4.47
C ASN A 394 32.94 -57.80 -3.85
N PRO A 395 33.99 -57.50 -4.64
CA PRO A 395 35.36 -57.41 -4.14
C PRO A 395 35.61 -56.21 -3.23
N THR A 396 34.74 -55.19 -3.29
CA THR A 396 34.79 -53.98 -2.45
C THR A 396 33.39 -53.72 -1.87
N PRO A 397 32.96 -54.55 -0.90
CA PRO A 397 31.61 -54.44 -0.34
C PRO A 397 31.47 -53.22 0.56
N GLN A 398 30.24 -52.79 0.76
CA GLN A 398 29.89 -51.83 1.80
C GLN A 398 30.24 -52.39 3.22
N PRO A 399 30.35 -51.52 4.25
CA PRO A 399 30.85 -51.91 5.57
C PRO A 399 30.10 -53.08 6.25
N THR A 400 28.83 -53.29 5.90
CA THR A 400 28.06 -54.45 6.37
C THR A 400 27.35 -55.12 5.21
N PHE A 401 27.09 -56.42 5.35
CA PHE A 401 26.35 -57.20 4.36
C PHE A 401 24.97 -56.60 4.06
N GLU A 402 24.28 -56.09 5.08
CA GLU A 402 22.97 -55.46 4.94
C GLU A 402 23.02 -54.19 4.06
N ILE A 403 24.03 -53.34 4.23
CA ILE A 403 24.21 -52.13 3.41
C ILE A 403 24.62 -52.51 1.98
N GLU A 404 25.41 -53.56 1.82
CA GLU A 404 25.78 -54.06 0.49
C GLU A 404 24.55 -54.60 -0.25
N VAL A 405 23.66 -55.33 0.43
CA VAL A 405 22.38 -55.78 -0.15
C VAL A 405 21.51 -54.59 -0.55
N LEU A 406 21.45 -53.52 0.25
CA LEU A 406 20.77 -52.28 -0.11
C LEU A 406 21.39 -51.64 -1.36
N ARG A 407 22.72 -51.60 -1.47
CA ARG A 407 23.41 -51.10 -2.66
C ARG A 407 23.03 -51.91 -3.90
N GLN A 408 23.09 -53.24 -3.81
CA GLN A 408 22.71 -54.15 -4.88
C GLN A 408 21.23 -54.03 -5.25
N LEU A 409 20.34 -53.79 -4.28
CA LEU A 409 18.92 -53.55 -4.52
C LEU A 409 18.71 -52.31 -5.40
N ILE A 410 19.39 -51.20 -5.10
CA ILE A 410 19.29 -49.97 -5.90
C ILE A 410 19.79 -50.20 -7.33
N THR A 411 20.94 -50.86 -7.49
CA THR A 411 21.51 -51.17 -8.80
C THR A 411 20.59 -52.09 -9.60
N TRP A 412 20.04 -53.14 -8.98
CA TRP A 412 19.03 -54.00 -9.61
C TRP A 412 17.78 -53.20 -10.02
N PHE A 413 17.30 -52.31 -9.14
CA PHE A 413 16.10 -51.53 -9.40
C PHE A 413 16.25 -50.69 -10.67
N LYS A 414 17.39 -50.00 -10.81
CA LYS A 414 17.65 -49.12 -11.96
C LYS A 414 17.96 -49.86 -13.26
N HIS A 415 18.82 -50.88 -13.19
CA HIS A 415 19.38 -51.48 -14.41
C HIS A 415 18.61 -52.71 -14.90
N GLU A 416 17.75 -53.30 -14.06
CA GLU A 416 17.07 -54.56 -14.39
C GLU A 416 15.56 -54.55 -14.15
N PHE A 417 15.05 -53.82 -13.15
CA PHE A 417 13.64 -53.92 -12.77
C PHE A 417 12.77 -52.83 -13.35
N PHE A 418 13.18 -51.56 -13.23
CA PHE A 418 12.34 -50.40 -13.49
C PHE A 418 12.91 -49.54 -14.62
N SER A 419 12.04 -48.97 -15.47
CA SER A 419 12.45 -48.17 -16.62
C SER A 419 11.95 -46.73 -16.56
N TRP A 420 12.76 -45.80 -17.08
CA TRP A 420 12.40 -44.38 -17.11
C TRP A 420 11.46 -44.07 -18.28
N MET A 421 10.39 -43.31 -18.02
CA MET A 421 9.40 -42.94 -19.03
C MET A 421 9.35 -41.43 -19.26
N ASN A 422 9.87 -40.99 -20.42
CA ASN A 422 9.70 -39.61 -20.90
C ASN A 422 8.34 -39.45 -21.60
N ALA A 423 8.11 -40.24 -22.64
CA ALA A 423 6.87 -40.30 -23.41
C ALA A 423 6.60 -41.77 -23.83
N PRO A 424 5.34 -42.23 -23.78
CA PRO A 424 4.99 -43.59 -24.15
C PRO A 424 5.08 -43.79 -25.68
N ALA A 425 5.54 -44.96 -26.12
CA ALA A 425 5.43 -45.36 -27.52
C ALA A 425 3.95 -45.54 -27.91
N CYS A 426 3.63 -45.34 -29.19
CA CYS A 426 2.26 -45.49 -29.67
C CYS A 426 1.74 -46.91 -29.44
N ARG A 427 0.60 -47.04 -28.76
CA ARG A 427 -0.02 -48.36 -28.48
C ARG A 427 -0.47 -49.14 -29.72
N VAL A 428 -0.66 -48.47 -30.87
CA VAL A 428 -1.17 -49.09 -32.10
C VAL A 428 -0.04 -49.51 -33.03
N CYS A 429 0.88 -48.60 -33.35
CA CYS A 429 1.94 -48.86 -34.32
C CYS A 429 3.35 -49.01 -33.70
N GLY A 430 3.50 -48.83 -32.39
CA GLY A 430 4.79 -48.95 -31.70
C GLY A 430 5.77 -47.79 -31.95
N ALA A 431 5.36 -46.75 -32.68
CA ALA A 431 6.23 -45.61 -32.98
C ALA A 431 6.66 -44.89 -31.68
N PRO A 432 7.97 -44.60 -31.49
CA PRO A 432 8.47 -43.96 -30.28
C PRO A 432 8.15 -42.47 -30.21
N ASP A 433 7.87 -41.84 -31.35
CA ASP A 433 7.63 -40.41 -31.46
C ASP A 433 6.15 -40.07 -31.25
N THR A 434 5.80 -39.78 -30.01
CA THR A 434 4.46 -39.34 -29.60
C THR A 434 4.52 -37.97 -28.93
N LEU A 435 3.53 -37.13 -29.21
CA LEU A 435 3.45 -35.78 -28.67
C LEU A 435 2.41 -35.72 -27.54
N SER A 436 2.79 -35.17 -26.39
CA SER A 436 1.82 -34.85 -25.34
C SER A 436 0.88 -33.77 -25.83
N ILE A 437 -0.42 -34.05 -25.82
CA ILE A 437 -1.45 -33.12 -26.32
C ILE A 437 -2.33 -32.55 -25.21
N ARG A 438 -2.51 -33.27 -24.10
CA ARG A 438 -3.29 -32.83 -22.93
C ARG A 438 -3.09 -33.74 -21.71
N GLN A 439 -3.65 -33.32 -20.59
CA GLN A 439 -3.80 -34.14 -19.38
C GLN A 439 -5.29 -34.33 -19.06
N GLU A 440 -5.65 -35.52 -18.60
CA GLU A 440 -7.01 -35.91 -18.21
C GLU A 440 -7.01 -36.55 -16.81
N GLY A 441 -8.18 -36.69 -16.20
CA GLY A 441 -8.38 -37.50 -15.00
C GLY A 441 -8.42 -39.00 -15.29
N PRO A 442 -8.30 -39.86 -14.26
CA PRO A 442 -8.51 -41.29 -14.39
C PRO A 442 -9.98 -41.58 -14.73
N VAL A 443 -10.21 -42.35 -15.79
CA VAL A 443 -11.58 -42.69 -16.26
C VAL A 443 -11.79 -44.19 -16.42
N THR A 444 -10.73 -44.97 -16.61
CA THR A 444 -10.86 -46.43 -16.70
C THR A 444 -10.87 -47.06 -15.30
N PRO A 445 -11.54 -48.21 -15.10
CA PRO A 445 -11.50 -48.92 -13.82
C PRO A 445 -10.08 -49.27 -13.38
N GLU A 446 -9.18 -49.56 -14.32
CA GLU A 446 -7.76 -49.82 -14.05
C GLU A 446 -7.02 -48.55 -13.59
N GLU A 447 -7.26 -47.41 -14.25
CA GLU A 447 -6.70 -46.10 -13.87
C GLU A 447 -7.11 -45.71 -12.44
N ILE A 448 -8.39 -45.92 -12.10
CA ILE A 448 -8.94 -45.62 -10.77
C ILE A 448 -8.40 -46.59 -9.73
N ALA A 449 -8.39 -47.90 -10.02
CA ALA A 449 -7.89 -48.92 -9.09
C ALA A 449 -6.39 -48.80 -8.81
N GLY A 450 -5.60 -48.31 -9.76
CA GLY A 450 -4.17 -48.02 -9.57
C GLY A 450 -3.87 -46.67 -8.90
N GLU A 451 -4.90 -45.98 -8.41
CA GLU A 451 -4.80 -44.65 -7.79
C GLU A 451 -4.09 -43.61 -8.69
N ALA A 452 -4.37 -43.62 -9.99
CA ALA A 452 -3.72 -42.69 -10.90
C ALA A 452 -4.13 -41.23 -10.60
N GLY A 453 -3.16 -40.40 -10.23
CA GLY A 453 -3.42 -38.99 -9.88
C GLY A 453 -3.74 -38.12 -11.10
N ARG A 454 -3.23 -38.50 -12.27
CA ARG A 454 -3.51 -37.88 -13.56
C ARG A 454 -3.17 -38.83 -14.70
N VAL A 455 -3.72 -38.60 -15.89
CA VAL A 455 -3.42 -39.35 -17.11
C VAL A 455 -2.88 -38.42 -18.19
N GLU A 456 -1.66 -38.66 -18.62
CA GLU A 456 -1.03 -37.91 -19.71
C GLU A 456 -1.47 -38.53 -21.05
N VAL A 457 -1.94 -37.70 -21.99
CA VAL A 457 -2.48 -38.16 -23.27
C VAL A 457 -1.55 -37.75 -24.41
N TYR A 458 -1.13 -38.75 -25.17
CA TYR A 458 -0.17 -38.62 -26.25
C TYR A 458 -0.78 -38.99 -27.60
N GLU A 459 -0.45 -38.24 -28.63
CA GLU A 459 -0.84 -38.52 -30.02
C GLU A 459 0.37 -38.99 -30.83
N CYS A 460 0.20 -40.09 -31.57
CA CYS A 460 1.22 -40.58 -32.48
C CYS A 460 1.26 -39.76 -33.77
N ARG A 461 2.43 -39.26 -34.14
CA ARG A 461 2.60 -38.50 -35.39
C ARG A 461 2.44 -39.33 -36.67
N LEU A 462 2.59 -40.65 -36.59
CA LEU A 462 2.51 -41.55 -37.76
C LEU A 462 1.10 -42.07 -38.03
N CYS A 463 0.36 -42.49 -37.00
CA CYS A 463 -0.97 -43.10 -37.15
C CYS A 463 -2.10 -42.33 -36.48
N GLN A 464 -1.80 -41.17 -35.86
CA GLN A 464 -2.76 -40.32 -35.13
C GLN A 464 -3.49 -41.03 -33.96
N ALA A 465 -3.07 -42.26 -33.61
CA ALA A 465 -3.67 -42.97 -32.50
C ALA A 465 -3.29 -42.33 -31.16
N ILE A 466 -4.28 -42.26 -30.28
CA ILE A 466 -4.12 -41.75 -28.92
C ILE A 466 -3.58 -42.85 -28.01
N THR A 467 -2.54 -42.54 -27.26
CA THR A 467 -1.93 -43.36 -26.21
C THR A 467 -2.08 -42.65 -24.87
N ARG A 468 -2.50 -43.39 -23.84
CA ARG A 468 -2.71 -42.86 -22.49
C ARG A 468 -1.60 -43.36 -21.58
N PHE A 469 -1.07 -42.49 -20.74
CA PHE A 469 -0.07 -42.81 -19.73
C PHE A 469 -0.54 -42.37 -18.34
N PRO A 470 -1.18 -43.28 -17.58
CA PRO A 470 -1.62 -43.00 -16.21
C PRO A 470 -0.44 -42.89 -15.25
N ARG A 471 -0.43 -41.85 -14.41
CA ARG A 471 0.56 -41.62 -13.34
C ARG A 471 0.08 -42.30 -12.05
N TYR A 472 0.35 -43.60 -11.93
CA TYR A 472 -0.13 -44.45 -10.83
C TYR A 472 0.54 -44.14 -9.49
N ASN A 473 -0.26 -44.11 -8.41
CA ASN A 473 0.24 -43.95 -7.04
C ASN A 473 0.19 -45.24 -6.22
N ASP A 474 -0.51 -46.28 -6.66
CA ASP A 474 -0.46 -47.60 -6.03
C ASP A 474 0.89 -48.29 -6.34
N PRO A 475 1.77 -48.53 -5.34
CA PRO A 475 3.07 -49.15 -5.58
C PRO A 475 2.97 -50.61 -6.08
N THR A 476 1.89 -51.33 -5.79
CA THR A 476 1.68 -52.69 -6.34
C THR A 476 1.39 -52.67 -7.83
N LYS A 477 0.69 -51.63 -8.32
CA LYS A 477 0.53 -51.41 -9.75
C LYS A 477 1.87 -51.12 -10.41
N LEU A 478 2.76 -50.38 -9.73
CA LEU A 478 4.10 -50.07 -10.21
C LEU A 478 5.02 -51.29 -10.29
N LEU A 479 4.85 -52.29 -9.41
CA LEU A 479 5.53 -53.59 -9.53
C LEU A 479 5.19 -54.33 -10.85
N GLN A 480 4.00 -54.05 -11.40
CA GLN A 480 3.53 -54.61 -12.67
C GLN A 480 3.97 -53.77 -13.87
N THR A 481 3.74 -52.44 -13.81
CA THR A 481 4.05 -51.55 -14.94
C THR A 481 5.55 -51.34 -15.12
N ARG A 482 6.32 -51.37 -14.03
CA ARG A 482 7.78 -51.27 -14.00
C ARG A 482 8.34 -50.06 -14.76
N THR A 483 7.57 -48.97 -14.78
CA THR A 483 7.95 -47.79 -15.54
C THR A 483 7.33 -46.52 -14.96
N GLY A 484 8.02 -45.40 -15.13
CA GLY A 484 7.58 -44.10 -14.63
C GLY A 484 8.69 -43.05 -14.54
N ARG A 485 8.45 -42.01 -13.74
CA ARG A 485 9.42 -40.95 -13.43
C ARG A 485 9.76 -40.98 -11.93
N CYS A 486 10.52 -40.01 -11.43
CA CYS A 486 11.02 -39.99 -10.04
C CYS A 486 9.94 -40.33 -8.98
N GLY A 487 8.71 -39.81 -9.16
CA GLY A 487 7.53 -40.15 -8.34
C GLY A 487 7.27 -41.66 -8.22
N GLU A 488 7.08 -42.33 -9.35
CA GLU A 488 6.83 -43.78 -9.41
C GLU A 488 8.04 -44.60 -8.94
N TRP A 489 9.25 -44.17 -9.31
CA TRP A 489 10.49 -44.83 -8.92
C TRP A 489 10.67 -44.85 -7.41
N ALA A 490 10.60 -43.68 -6.75
CA ALA A 490 10.73 -43.59 -5.30
C ALA A 490 9.61 -44.35 -4.58
N ASN A 491 8.36 -44.21 -5.02
CA ASN A 491 7.20 -44.88 -4.41
C ASN A 491 7.35 -46.41 -4.43
N CYS A 492 7.69 -46.99 -5.59
CA CYS A 492 7.88 -48.43 -5.71
C CYS A 492 9.14 -48.91 -4.96
N PHE A 493 10.23 -48.15 -5.00
CA PHE A 493 11.47 -48.50 -4.31
C PHE A 493 11.33 -48.45 -2.78
N THR A 494 10.63 -47.46 -2.22
CA THR A 494 10.35 -47.40 -0.78
C THR A 494 9.57 -48.64 -0.31
N LEU A 495 8.59 -49.12 -1.10
CA LEU A 495 7.90 -50.39 -0.80
C LEU A 495 8.88 -51.57 -0.77
N CYS A 496 9.80 -51.68 -1.75
CA CYS A 496 10.80 -52.74 -1.78
C CYS A 496 11.71 -52.71 -0.54
N CYS A 497 12.15 -51.54 -0.09
CA CYS A 497 12.94 -51.39 1.13
C CYS A 497 12.16 -51.86 2.36
N ARG A 498 10.89 -51.42 2.50
CA ARG A 498 10.03 -51.84 3.62
C ARG A 498 9.76 -53.34 3.62
N ALA A 499 9.54 -53.93 2.45
CA ALA A 499 9.31 -55.37 2.28
C ALA A 499 10.52 -56.23 2.68
N LEU A 500 11.74 -55.72 2.52
CA LEU A 500 12.99 -56.36 2.98
C LEU A 500 13.30 -56.10 4.46
N GLY A 501 12.46 -55.34 5.17
CA GLY A 501 12.59 -55.10 6.60
C GLY A 501 13.40 -53.84 6.96
N TYR A 502 13.84 -53.04 6.00
CA TYR A 502 14.57 -51.80 6.27
C TYR A 502 13.66 -50.73 6.87
N ASP A 503 14.11 -50.03 7.92
CA ASP A 503 13.51 -48.78 8.36
C ASP A 503 13.72 -47.74 7.24
N ALA A 504 12.64 -47.36 6.55
CA ALA A 504 12.70 -46.48 5.37
C ALA A 504 11.75 -45.28 5.47
N ARG A 505 12.20 -44.14 4.97
CA ARG A 505 11.42 -42.90 4.82
C ARG A 505 11.26 -42.56 3.34
N TYR A 506 10.06 -42.11 2.97
CA TYR A 506 9.82 -41.43 1.70
C TYR A 506 10.14 -39.95 1.85
N VAL A 507 11.07 -39.43 1.04
CA VAL A 507 11.54 -38.04 1.13
C VAL A 507 10.99 -37.24 -0.03
N HIS A 508 10.40 -36.09 0.29
CA HIS A 508 9.82 -35.18 -0.68
C HIS A 508 10.46 -33.80 -0.61
N ASP A 509 11.10 -33.43 -1.72
CA ASP A 509 11.60 -32.10 -2.00
C ASP A 509 10.57 -31.31 -2.80
N PHE A 510 10.17 -30.16 -2.27
CA PHE A 510 9.10 -29.34 -2.84
C PHE A 510 9.51 -28.68 -4.16
N THR A 511 10.78 -28.77 -4.55
CA THR A 511 11.27 -28.38 -5.88
C THR A 511 11.16 -29.52 -6.90
N ASP A 512 10.06 -30.28 -6.84
CA ASP A 512 9.67 -31.34 -7.80
C ASP A 512 10.66 -32.51 -7.89
N HIS A 513 11.09 -33.05 -6.74
CA HIS A 513 11.85 -34.31 -6.69
C HIS A 513 11.55 -35.14 -5.43
N VAL A 514 11.74 -36.46 -5.51
CA VAL A 514 11.44 -37.40 -4.42
C VAL A 514 12.45 -38.55 -4.43
N TRP A 515 12.76 -39.08 -3.26
CA TRP A 515 13.69 -40.21 -3.07
C TRP A 515 13.40 -40.97 -1.77
N THR A 516 14.31 -41.86 -1.33
CA THR A 516 14.16 -42.67 -0.12
C THR A 516 15.33 -42.44 0.84
N GLU A 517 15.07 -42.50 2.15
CA GLU A 517 16.12 -42.64 3.18
C GLU A 517 15.98 -44.02 3.85
N VAL A 518 17.10 -44.65 4.18
CA VAL A 518 17.13 -45.92 4.93
C VAL A 518 18.01 -45.78 6.16
N TYR A 519 17.53 -46.20 7.33
CA TYR A 519 18.31 -46.13 8.57
C TYR A 519 19.37 -47.24 8.59
N SER A 520 20.63 -46.87 8.88
CA SER A 520 21.73 -47.81 9.03
C SER A 520 22.12 -47.95 10.49
N SER A 521 21.97 -49.16 11.04
CA SER A 521 22.40 -49.47 12.41
C SER A 521 23.92 -49.39 12.60
N HIS A 522 24.71 -49.56 11.53
CA HIS A 522 26.17 -49.46 11.58
C HIS A 522 26.67 -48.00 11.63
N HIS A 523 26.05 -47.13 10.85
CA HIS A 523 26.38 -45.70 10.83
C HIS A 523 25.60 -44.89 11.87
N GLU A 524 24.63 -45.51 12.55
CA GLU A 524 23.71 -44.92 13.52
C GLU A 524 22.92 -43.69 12.98
N ARG A 525 22.73 -43.61 11.65
CA ARG A 525 22.06 -42.49 10.97
C ARG A 525 21.28 -42.92 9.74
N TRP A 526 20.50 -41.99 9.19
CA TRP A 526 19.80 -42.16 7.92
C TRP A 526 20.75 -42.01 6.73
N LEU A 527 20.62 -42.92 5.76
CA LEU A 527 21.36 -42.91 4.51
C LEU A 527 20.44 -42.48 3.36
N HIS A 528 20.88 -41.48 2.61
CA HIS A 528 20.24 -41.05 1.38
C HIS A 528 20.26 -42.17 0.31
N CYS A 529 19.13 -42.47 -0.32
CA CYS A 529 19.00 -43.46 -1.39
C CYS A 529 18.18 -42.89 -2.56
N ASP A 530 18.81 -42.66 -3.71
CA ASP A 530 18.11 -42.30 -4.95
C ASP A 530 18.24 -43.43 -5.98
N PRO A 531 17.17 -44.23 -6.20
CA PRO A 531 17.19 -45.33 -7.16
C PRO A 531 17.21 -44.85 -8.61
N CYS A 532 16.70 -43.65 -8.92
CA CYS A 532 16.74 -43.10 -10.28
C CYS A 532 18.18 -42.79 -10.70
N GLU A 533 19.01 -42.38 -9.74
CA GLU A 533 20.39 -41.98 -9.97
C GLU A 533 21.41 -43.09 -9.65
N ASP A 534 20.99 -44.23 -9.10
CA ASP A 534 21.87 -45.30 -8.57
C ASP A 534 22.77 -44.84 -7.43
N GLN A 535 22.28 -43.90 -6.61
CA GLN A 535 23.10 -43.25 -5.58
C GLN A 535 22.73 -43.73 -4.17
N LEU A 536 23.76 -43.86 -3.34
CA LEU A 536 23.66 -44.20 -1.92
C LEU A 536 24.59 -43.26 -1.15
N ASP A 537 24.04 -42.60 -0.13
CA ASP A 537 24.72 -41.66 0.75
C ASP A 537 25.36 -40.44 0.04
N CYS A 538 24.66 -39.92 -0.98
CA CYS A 538 25.07 -38.76 -1.79
C CYS A 538 24.08 -37.58 -1.66
N PRO A 539 23.85 -37.01 -0.46
CA PRO A 539 22.79 -36.01 -0.27
C PRO A 539 23.03 -34.68 -1.01
N LEU A 540 24.27 -34.28 -1.31
CA LEU A 540 24.53 -32.97 -1.94
C LEU A 540 24.43 -32.99 -3.47
N THR A 541 24.09 -34.13 -4.08
CA THR A 541 23.89 -34.26 -5.53
C THR A 541 22.90 -33.23 -6.08
N TYR A 542 21.86 -32.88 -5.32
CA TYR A 542 20.79 -32.00 -5.80
C TYR A 542 21.21 -30.53 -5.84
N GLU A 543 21.79 -30.02 -4.74
CA GLU A 543 22.21 -28.61 -4.67
C GLU A 543 23.51 -28.39 -5.45
N VAL A 544 24.51 -29.25 -5.26
CA VAL A 544 25.85 -29.05 -5.82
C VAL A 544 25.98 -29.66 -7.20
N GLY A 545 25.49 -30.88 -7.41
CA GLY A 545 25.58 -31.56 -8.70
C GLY A 545 24.62 -30.96 -9.73
N TRP A 546 23.34 -30.77 -9.36
CA TRP A 546 22.32 -30.28 -10.29
C TRP A 546 22.12 -28.76 -10.23
N GLY A 547 22.62 -28.08 -9.19
CA GLY A 547 22.42 -26.64 -9.03
C GLY A 547 21.01 -26.24 -8.55
N LYS A 548 20.25 -27.16 -7.92
CA LYS A 548 18.88 -26.87 -7.49
C LYS A 548 18.85 -25.82 -6.37
N HIS A 549 17.92 -24.86 -6.49
CA HIS A 549 17.60 -23.92 -5.42
C HIS A 549 16.54 -24.49 -4.46
N LEU A 550 16.96 -25.38 -3.57
CA LEU A 550 16.08 -26.12 -2.65
C LEU A 550 15.30 -25.20 -1.69
N THR A 551 14.14 -25.66 -1.21
CA THR A 551 13.25 -24.92 -0.27
C THR A 551 12.83 -25.74 0.95
N TYR A 552 11.95 -26.72 0.81
CA TYR A 552 11.45 -27.59 1.87
C TYR A 552 11.70 -29.05 1.49
N ILE A 553 12.21 -29.85 2.44
CA ILE A 553 12.48 -31.27 2.23
C ILE A 553 12.03 -32.04 3.47
N PHE A 554 10.98 -32.84 3.33
CA PHE A 554 10.40 -33.60 4.44
C PHE A 554 10.55 -35.09 4.20
N ALA A 555 10.98 -35.82 5.23
CA ALA A 555 11.07 -37.26 5.23
C ALA A 555 9.91 -37.84 6.07
N THR A 556 9.18 -38.81 5.51
CA THR A 556 8.02 -39.43 6.16
C THR A 556 8.21 -40.95 6.26
N SER A 557 7.92 -41.53 7.42
CA SER A 557 7.86 -42.98 7.66
C SER A 557 6.55 -43.36 8.34
N VAL A 558 6.40 -44.65 8.65
CA VAL A 558 5.34 -45.12 9.56
C VAL A 558 5.44 -44.43 10.93
N ASP A 559 6.66 -44.16 11.38
CA ASP A 559 6.93 -43.68 12.74
C ASP A 559 6.82 -42.16 12.87
N GLU A 560 7.31 -41.40 11.89
CA GLU A 560 7.53 -39.97 12.07
C GLU A 560 7.55 -39.20 10.75
N ILE A 561 7.46 -37.87 10.88
CA ILE A 561 7.78 -36.89 9.86
C ILE A 561 8.87 -35.94 10.39
N VAL A 562 9.90 -35.70 9.58
CA VAL A 562 11.07 -34.90 9.96
C VAL A 562 11.43 -33.93 8.83
N ASP A 563 11.78 -32.69 9.18
CA ASP A 563 12.41 -31.74 8.25
C ASP A 563 13.89 -32.08 8.10
N VAL A 564 14.25 -32.60 6.93
CA VAL A 564 15.60 -33.08 6.63
C VAL A 564 16.36 -32.13 5.72
N ALA A 565 15.84 -30.92 5.45
CA ALA A 565 16.42 -29.93 4.54
C ALA A 565 17.93 -29.72 4.74
N ARG A 566 18.37 -29.58 6.00
CA ARG A 566 19.78 -29.35 6.36
C ARG A 566 20.75 -30.48 5.95
N ARG A 567 20.25 -31.68 5.66
CA ARG A 567 21.06 -32.77 5.12
C ARG A 567 21.45 -32.53 3.66
N TYR A 568 20.61 -31.80 2.92
CA TYR A 568 20.68 -31.66 1.47
C TYR A 568 21.17 -30.28 0.98
N THR A 569 21.53 -29.37 1.90
CA THR A 569 22.05 -28.03 1.57
C THR A 569 23.34 -27.71 2.32
N ARG A 570 24.24 -26.98 1.66
CA ARG A 570 25.46 -26.38 2.23
C ARG A 570 25.22 -24.96 2.71
N ASP A 571 24.22 -24.27 2.15
CA ASP A 571 23.87 -22.89 2.46
C ASP A 571 22.41 -22.79 2.94
N TYR A 572 22.22 -23.21 4.19
CA TYR A 572 20.90 -23.18 4.82
C TYR A 572 20.36 -21.76 4.98
N ASP A 573 21.23 -20.75 5.13
CA ASP A 573 20.81 -19.35 5.25
C ASP A 573 20.17 -18.86 3.94
N ALA A 574 20.78 -19.18 2.80
CA ALA A 574 20.16 -18.88 1.50
C ALA A 574 18.86 -19.67 1.28
N MET A 575 18.79 -20.92 1.74
CA MET A 575 17.57 -21.74 1.68
C MET A 575 16.42 -21.17 2.52
N LEU A 576 16.72 -20.65 3.71
CA LEU A 576 15.74 -19.98 4.58
C LEU A 576 15.08 -18.78 3.90
N GLU A 577 15.77 -18.06 3.01
CA GLU A 577 15.18 -16.94 2.25
C GLU A 577 14.10 -17.40 1.26
N ARG A 578 14.10 -18.67 0.87
CA ARG A 578 13.11 -19.28 -0.04
C ARG A 578 12.00 -20.05 0.68
N ARG A 579 12.08 -20.20 2.00
CA ARG A 579 11.10 -20.91 2.85
C ARG A 579 10.00 -19.97 3.31
N THR A 580 9.00 -19.76 2.46
CA THR A 580 7.90 -18.79 2.69
C THR A 580 6.55 -19.41 3.05
N MET A 581 6.38 -20.74 3.04
CA MET A 581 5.11 -21.42 3.33
C MET A 581 4.78 -21.49 4.83
N ALA A 582 5.78 -21.48 5.71
CA ALA A 582 5.57 -21.56 7.15
C ALA A 582 6.67 -20.84 7.92
N ARG A 583 6.31 -20.21 9.04
CA ARG A 583 7.29 -19.71 10.01
C ARG A 583 8.01 -20.89 10.64
N GLU A 584 9.33 -20.82 10.78
CA GLU A 584 10.12 -21.93 11.34
C GLU A 584 9.60 -22.43 12.71
N PRO A 585 9.22 -21.56 13.68
CA PRO A 585 8.58 -22.03 14.92
C PRO A 585 7.23 -22.71 14.71
N SER A 586 6.40 -22.21 13.78
CA SER A 586 5.13 -22.83 13.43
C SER A 586 5.33 -24.18 12.75
N LEU A 587 6.31 -24.30 11.86
CA LEU A 587 6.66 -25.55 11.20
C LEU A 587 7.09 -26.61 12.22
N LEU A 588 7.94 -26.24 13.18
CA LEU A 588 8.32 -27.14 14.29
C LEU A 588 7.10 -27.61 15.08
N ARG A 589 6.16 -26.71 15.37
CA ARG A 589 4.89 -27.07 16.02
C ARG A 589 4.03 -28.00 15.16
N ILE A 590 3.89 -27.74 13.86
CA ILE A 590 3.15 -28.58 12.92
C ILE A 590 3.73 -30.00 12.90
N LEU A 591 5.05 -30.13 12.78
CA LEU A 591 5.73 -31.44 12.79
C LEU A 591 5.55 -32.15 14.13
N SER A 592 5.67 -31.42 15.25
CA SER A 592 5.42 -31.96 16.60
C SER A 592 3.99 -32.47 16.75
N ASP A 593 2.98 -31.68 16.34
CA ASP A 593 1.56 -32.08 16.38
C ASP A 593 1.32 -33.35 15.56
N LEU A 594 1.89 -33.42 14.34
CA LEU A 594 1.74 -34.57 13.45
C LEU A 594 2.40 -35.81 14.03
N ASN A 595 3.62 -35.70 14.58
CA ASN A 595 4.31 -36.81 15.24
C ASN A 595 3.59 -37.25 16.52
N ALA A 596 2.96 -36.35 17.26
CA ALA A 596 2.17 -36.68 18.45
C ALA A 596 0.94 -37.55 18.14
N THR A 597 0.44 -37.54 16.90
CA THR A 597 -0.63 -38.46 16.47
C THR A 597 -0.19 -39.93 16.38
N LYS A 598 1.12 -40.19 16.42
CA LYS A 598 1.70 -41.52 16.27
C LYS A 598 1.81 -42.22 17.63
N THR A 599 1.39 -43.48 17.66
CA THR A 599 1.45 -44.33 18.84
C THR A 599 2.53 -45.39 18.67
N HIS A 600 3.54 -45.38 19.54
CA HIS A 600 4.61 -46.40 19.54
C HIS A 600 4.65 -47.17 20.86
N ALA A 601 5.11 -48.42 20.80
CA ALA A 601 5.46 -49.20 21.97
C ALA A 601 6.61 -48.53 22.76
N PRO A 602 6.71 -48.75 24.09
CA PRO A 602 7.73 -48.11 24.93
C PRO A 602 9.17 -48.24 24.40
N ASP A 603 9.55 -49.44 23.96
CA ASP A 603 10.90 -49.70 23.45
C ASP A 603 11.18 -48.96 22.15
N ARG A 604 10.18 -48.88 21.24
CA ARG A 604 10.31 -48.11 19.99
C ARG A 604 10.39 -46.61 20.27
N LYS A 605 9.65 -46.09 21.25
CA LYS A 605 9.77 -44.67 21.67
C LYS A 605 11.19 -44.33 22.11
N LEU A 606 11.83 -45.20 22.89
CA LEU A 606 13.21 -44.98 23.34
C LEU A 606 14.18 -44.95 22.16
N ILE A 607 14.06 -45.91 21.23
CA ILE A 607 14.88 -45.95 20.01
C ILE A 607 14.71 -44.67 19.19
N LEU A 608 13.47 -44.24 18.95
CA LEU A 608 13.19 -43.04 18.16
C LEU A 608 13.73 -41.78 18.84
N ALA A 609 13.61 -41.66 20.17
CA ALA A 609 14.18 -40.53 20.91
C ALA A 609 15.71 -40.45 20.78
N THR A 610 16.40 -41.60 20.88
CA THR A 610 17.86 -41.66 20.69
C THR A 610 18.26 -41.29 19.25
N ARG A 611 17.55 -41.81 18.26
CA ARG A 611 17.80 -41.48 16.83
C ARG A 611 17.56 -40.01 16.53
N ALA A 612 16.47 -39.43 17.04
CA ALA A 612 16.15 -38.02 16.84
C ALA A 612 17.22 -37.09 17.45
N ALA A 613 17.77 -37.45 18.62
CA ALA A 613 18.87 -36.69 19.22
C ALA A 613 20.15 -36.74 18.36
N ALA A 614 20.50 -37.92 17.82
CA ALA A 614 21.65 -38.07 16.92
C ALA A 614 21.45 -37.31 15.59
N GLU A 615 20.25 -37.40 15.01
CA GLU A 615 19.89 -36.71 13.77
C GLU A 615 19.91 -35.19 13.93
N ALA A 616 19.48 -34.65 15.08
CA ALA A 616 19.55 -33.21 15.34
C ALA A 616 21.00 -32.69 15.34
N VAL A 617 21.95 -33.45 15.89
CA VAL A 617 23.39 -33.12 15.84
C VAL A 617 23.91 -33.18 14.41
N GLU A 618 23.54 -34.21 13.65
CA GLU A 618 23.92 -34.35 12.24
C GLU A 618 23.41 -33.16 11.40
N LEU A 619 22.15 -32.78 11.56
CA LEU A 619 21.53 -31.70 10.80
C LEU A 619 22.10 -30.32 11.15
N ALA A 620 22.62 -30.12 12.37
CA ALA A 620 23.26 -28.88 12.77
C ALA A 620 24.66 -28.68 12.16
N ALA A 621 25.33 -29.74 11.69
CA ALA A 621 26.68 -29.67 11.14
C ALA A 621 26.73 -29.11 9.71
N VAL A 622 27.77 -28.33 9.40
CA VAL A 622 28.06 -27.82 8.05
C VAL A 622 28.37 -28.97 7.10
N LYS A 623 27.87 -28.89 5.85
CA LYS A 623 28.03 -29.94 4.84
C LYS A 623 29.10 -29.59 3.79
N GLU A 624 29.94 -30.57 3.47
CA GLU A 624 30.95 -30.48 2.42
C GLU A 624 30.64 -31.50 1.31
N ALA A 625 30.77 -31.07 0.05
CA ALA A 625 30.46 -31.91 -1.10
C ALA A 625 31.57 -32.94 -1.36
N LYS A 626 31.17 -34.20 -1.52
CA LYS A 626 32.04 -35.28 -1.99
C LYS A 626 32.24 -35.15 -3.50
N THR A 627 33.37 -35.62 -4.02
CA THR A 627 33.72 -35.53 -5.45
C THR A 627 32.73 -36.19 -6.41
N HIS A 628 31.96 -37.17 -5.96
CA HIS A 628 30.93 -37.84 -6.78
C HIS A 628 29.55 -37.15 -6.70
N GLU A 629 29.37 -36.17 -5.82
CA GLU A 629 28.14 -35.38 -5.69
C GLU A 629 28.13 -34.15 -6.62
N THR A 630 29.24 -33.84 -7.26
CA THR A 630 29.36 -32.71 -8.21
C THR A 630 28.95 -33.09 -9.64
N VAL A 631 28.43 -34.31 -9.85
CA VAL A 631 28.04 -34.81 -11.17
C VAL A 631 26.61 -34.38 -11.48
N GLY A 632 26.38 -33.87 -12.70
CA GLY A 632 25.06 -33.48 -13.18
C GLY A 632 24.08 -34.65 -13.30
N ARG A 633 22.80 -34.32 -13.46
CA ARG A 633 21.67 -35.26 -13.50
C ARG A 633 21.78 -36.27 -14.64
N VAL A 634 21.50 -37.54 -14.34
CA VAL A 634 21.55 -38.64 -15.32
C VAL A 634 20.15 -39.03 -15.82
N SER A 635 19.09 -38.85 -15.02
CA SER A 635 17.70 -39.13 -15.42
C SER A 635 17.02 -38.00 -16.24
N GLY A 636 16.10 -38.35 -17.14
CA GLY A 636 15.36 -37.40 -17.99
C GLY A 636 15.96 -37.21 -19.40
N SER A 637 15.19 -36.62 -20.32
CA SER A 637 15.71 -36.32 -21.68
C SER A 637 16.84 -35.29 -21.63
N LYS A 638 17.71 -35.29 -22.64
CA LYS A 638 18.84 -34.36 -22.70
C LYS A 638 18.35 -32.91 -22.79
N GLU A 639 17.35 -32.66 -23.63
CA GLU A 639 16.76 -31.33 -23.85
C GLU A 639 16.12 -30.78 -22.57
N TRP A 640 15.50 -31.65 -21.77
CA TRP A 640 14.87 -31.28 -20.50
C TRP A 640 15.90 -30.95 -19.42
N ARG A 641 17.01 -31.71 -19.34
CA ARG A 641 18.12 -31.44 -18.41
C ARG A 641 18.89 -30.17 -18.78
N ASP A 642 19.15 -29.96 -20.07
CA ASP A 642 19.83 -28.77 -20.58
C ASP A 642 18.97 -27.50 -20.37
N ALA A 643 17.64 -27.58 -20.57
CA ALA A 643 16.72 -26.48 -20.30
C ALA A 643 16.66 -26.07 -18.81
N ARG A 644 16.99 -26.98 -17.90
CA ARG A 644 17.03 -26.75 -16.44
C ARG A 644 18.43 -26.54 -15.89
N VAL A 645 19.46 -26.58 -16.75
CA VAL A 645 20.88 -26.41 -16.37
C VAL A 645 21.38 -27.49 -15.38
N GLU A 646 20.74 -28.66 -15.36
CA GLU A 646 21.06 -29.75 -14.42
C GLU A 646 22.14 -30.72 -14.97
N SER A 647 22.72 -30.44 -16.15
CA SER A 647 23.66 -31.34 -16.87
C SER A 647 25.11 -31.33 -16.35
N GLY A 648 25.45 -30.53 -15.33
CA GLY A 648 26.72 -30.61 -14.60
C GLY A 648 27.92 -29.82 -15.17
N ASN A 649 27.73 -28.92 -16.14
CA ASN A 649 28.79 -28.05 -16.64
C ASN A 649 28.60 -26.59 -16.18
N ALA A 650 29.01 -26.30 -14.94
CA ALA A 650 29.23 -24.96 -14.46
C ALA A 650 30.73 -24.73 -14.22
N SER A 651 31.53 -24.77 -15.28
CA SER A 651 32.87 -24.19 -15.27
C SER A 651 33.21 -23.60 -16.64
N GLY A 652 33.18 -22.26 -16.73
CA GLY A 652 33.88 -21.50 -17.77
C GLY A 652 33.03 -21.05 -18.98
N SER A 653 32.97 -19.73 -19.15
CA SER A 653 32.61 -18.96 -20.36
C SER A 653 31.24 -19.21 -21.00
N ALA A 654 30.27 -18.33 -20.69
CA ALA A 654 29.13 -18.10 -21.55
C ALA A 654 29.39 -16.88 -22.46
N GLU A 655 29.73 -17.12 -23.72
CA GLU A 655 29.36 -16.20 -24.80
C GLU A 655 27.83 -16.26 -25.00
N PRO A 656 27.18 -15.13 -25.34
CA PRO A 656 25.73 -15.08 -25.50
C PRO A 656 25.29 -15.65 -26.87
N PRO A 657 24.21 -16.45 -26.95
CA PRO A 657 23.57 -16.75 -28.22
C PRO A 657 22.69 -15.57 -28.70
N PRO A 658 22.39 -15.48 -30.01
CA PRO A 658 21.92 -14.26 -30.63
C PRO A 658 20.46 -13.95 -30.28
N THR A 659 20.26 -12.66 -30.07
CA THR A 659 19.01 -11.90 -30.09
C THR A 659 18.01 -12.39 -31.15
N SER A 660 16.87 -12.92 -30.71
CA SER A 660 15.60 -12.75 -31.43
C SER A 660 14.69 -11.88 -30.58
N VAL A 661 14.86 -10.59 -30.84
CA VAL A 661 14.06 -9.50 -30.32
C VAL A 661 12.68 -9.57 -30.96
N VAL A 662 11.67 -10.00 -30.22
CA VAL A 662 10.31 -9.46 -30.40
C VAL A 662 10.19 -8.33 -29.38
N SER A 663 10.61 -7.15 -29.83
CA SER A 663 10.45 -5.90 -29.10
C SER A 663 8.96 -5.58 -29.07
N SER A 664 8.28 -5.90 -27.97
CA SER A 664 7.18 -5.05 -27.51
C SER A 664 7.83 -3.89 -26.77
N THR A 665 8.25 -2.90 -27.56
CA THR A 665 8.74 -1.61 -27.09
C THR A 665 7.59 -0.93 -26.34
N LEU A 666 7.47 -1.19 -25.04
CA LEU A 666 6.89 -0.21 -24.14
C LEU A 666 7.97 0.85 -23.99
N THR A 667 7.88 1.84 -24.88
CA THR A 667 8.50 3.14 -24.71
C THR A 667 8.31 3.54 -23.25
N THR A 668 9.43 3.63 -22.53
CA THR A 668 9.58 4.50 -21.37
C THR A 668 9.11 5.88 -21.82
N GLY A 669 7.84 6.19 -21.57
CA GLY A 669 7.34 7.54 -21.65
C GLY A 669 8.07 8.33 -20.59
N ALA A 670 9.13 9.01 -20.97
CA ALA A 670 9.66 10.12 -20.21
C ALA A 670 8.47 11.06 -19.98
N ALA A 671 7.98 11.12 -18.74
CA ALA A 671 7.09 12.19 -18.33
C ALA A 671 7.89 13.47 -18.47
N SER A 672 7.58 14.23 -19.53
CA SER A 672 8.29 15.43 -19.92
C SER A 672 8.29 16.46 -18.80
N VAL A 673 9.48 16.95 -18.45
CA VAL A 673 9.64 18.29 -17.87
C VAL A 673 8.91 19.26 -18.79
N LEU A 674 7.91 19.98 -18.28
CA LEU A 674 7.09 20.91 -19.07
C LEU A 674 7.98 22.07 -19.55
N ASP A 675 8.17 22.21 -20.87
CA ASP A 675 8.86 23.36 -21.48
C ASP A 675 7.85 24.51 -21.71
N VAL A 676 8.07 25.64 -21.05
CA VAL A 676 7.27 26.88 -21.20
C VAL A 676 7.13 27.28 -22.68
N ASN A 677 8.20 27.10 -23.47
CA ASN A 677 8.18 27.43 -24.89
C ASN A 677 7.27 26.47 -25.69
N GLN A 678 7.16 25.21 -25.26
CA GLN A 678 6.28 24.23 -25.88
C GLN A 678 4.80 24.55 -25.60
N GLU A 679 4.48 24.98 -24.38
CA GLU A 679 3.12 25.38 -24.00
C GLU A 679 2.70 26.68 -24.73
N LEU A 680 3.58 27.69 -24.78
CA LEU A 680 3.33 28.92 -25.54
C LEU A 680 3.08 28.63 -27.03
N ARG A 681 3.89 27.76 -27.64
CA ARG A 681 3.69 27.33 -29.04
C ARG A 681 2.35 26.64 -29.23
N SER A 682 1.96 25.78 -28.29
CA SER A 682 0.69 25.05 -28.35
C SER A 682 -0.52 25.99 -28.23
N LEU A 683 -0.43 27.00 -27.36
CA LEU A 683 -1.46 28.04 -27.21
C LEU A 683 -1.58 28.89 -28.48
N LEU A 684 -0.45 29.34 -29.04
CA LEU A 684 -0.40 30.09 -30.32
C LEU A 684 -1.07 29.34 -31.47
N GLN A 685 -0.77 28.04 -31.60
CA GLN A 685 -1.37 27.22 -32.66
C GLN A 685 -2.89 27.12 -32.53
N ARG A 686 -3.43 27.05 -31.31
CA ARG A 686 -4.88 26.99 -31.06
C ARG A 686 -5.58 28.33 -31.29
N MET A 687 -4.89 29.44 -31.03
CA MET A 687 -5.40 30.79 -31.27
C MET A 687 -5.38 31.14 -32.77
N LEU A 688 -4.34 30.74 -33.52
CA LEU A 688 -4.09 31.26 -34.87
C LEU A 688 -4.34 30.26 -36.01
N GLN A 689 -4.07 28.96 -35.83
CA GLN A 689 -4.05 27.99 -36.93
C GLN A 689 -5.34 27.16 -37.08
N GLY A 690 -6.35 27.37 -36.24
CA GLY A 690 -7.63 26.67 -36.37
C GLY A 690 -7.56 25.15 -36.23
N LYS A 691 -6.46 24.59 -35.68
CA LYS A 691 -6.47 23.22 -35.16
C LYS A 691 -7.44 23.19 -33.98
N GLY A 692 -8.69 22.83 -34.26
CA GLY A 692 -9.77 22.90 -33.30
C GLY A 692 -9.48 22.12 -32.03
N CYS A 693 -10.04 22.60 -30.92
CA CYS A 693 -10.19 21.72 -29.77
C CYS A 693 -11.16 20.58 -30.14
N SER A 694 -11.01 19.44 -29.48
CA SER A 694 -11.82 18.23 -29.71
C SER A 694 -13.32 18.44 -29.47
N PHE A 695 -13.70 19.58 -28.89
CA PHE A 695 -15.04 19.90 -28.40
C PHE A 695 -15.85 20.79 -29.36
N ALA A 696 -15.27 21.19 -30.49
CA ALA A 696 -15.89 21.93 -31.60
C ALA A 696 -16.96 22.95 -31.15
N ASP A 697 -18.24 22.59 -31.25
CA ASP A 697 -19.38 23.49 -31.03
C ASP A 697 -19.68 23.86 -29.58
N SER A 698 -19.12 23.13 -28.62
CA SER A 698 -19.40 23.26 -27.18
C SER A 698 -18.31 24.00 -26.40
N CYS A 699 -17.25 24.45 -27.07
CA CYS A 699 -16.12 25.11 -26.43
C CYS A 699 -16.44 26.56 -26.06
N VAL A 700 -16.31 26.89 -24.77
CA VAL A 700 -16.52 28.25 -24.23
C VAL A 700 -15.21 28.97 -23.87
N ASN A 701 -14.05 28.40 -24.24
CA ASN A 701 -12.75 28.95 -23.85
C ASN A 701 -12.41 30.24 -24.67
N PRO A 702 -12.04 31.36 -24.00
CA PRO A 702 -11.78 32.64 -24.66
C PRO A 702 -10.47 32.71 -25.45
N PHE A 703 -9.56 31.75 -25.31
CA PHE A 703 -8.34 31.61 -26.11
C PHE A 703 -8.52 30.63 -27.28
N CYS A 704 -9.73 30.11 -27.49
CA CYS A 704 -10.03 29.19 -28.58
C CYS A 704 -10.61 29.94 -29.79
N LEU A 705 -9.98 29.78 -30.96
CA LEU A 705 -10.49 30.38 -32.20
C LEU A 705 -11.93 29.93 -32.53
N HIS A 706 -12.30 28.69 -32.20
CA HIS A 706 -13.64 28.15 -32.48
C HIS A 706 -14.76 28.84 -31.68
N SER A 707 -14.43 29.37 -30.49
CA SER A 707 -15.37 30.15 -29.67
C SER A 707 -15.63 31.53 -30.31
N HIS A 708 -14.58 32.19 -30.80
CA HIS A 708 -14.65 33.56 -31.34
C HIS A 708 -15.17 33.66 -32.77
N VAL A 709 -14.90 32.68 -33.63
CA VAL A 709 -15.40 32.67 -35.03
C VAL A 709 -16.94 32.76 -35.11
N LYS A 710 -17.63 32.40 -34.03
CA LYS A 710 -19.09 32.45 -33.92
C LYS A 710 -19.63 33.80 -33.42
N ALA A 711 -18.77 34.69 -32.93
CA ALA A 711 -19.18 35.99 -32.40
C ALA A 711 -19.61 36.94 -33.54
N PRO A 712 -20.71 37.70 -33.39
CA PRO A 712 -21.13 38.68 -34.38
C PRO A 712 -20.05 39.75 -34.58
N GLY A 713 -19.60 39.96 -35.83
CA GLY A 713 -18.57 40.96 -36.15
C GLY A 713 -17.13 40.50 -35.91
N PHE A 714 -16.87 39.19 -35.83
CA PHE A 714 -15.52 38.64 -35.70
C PHE A 714 -14.62 39.00 -36.92
N ASP A 715 -13.48 39.64 -36.64
CA ASP A 715 -12.41 39.88 -37.61
C ASP A 715 -11.15 39.11 -37.20
N LEU A 716 -10.71 38.21 -38.09
CA LEU A 716 -9.53 37.37 -37.86
C LEU A 716 -8.25 38.20 -37.72
N THR A 717 -8.15 39.34 -38.40
CA THR A 717 -6.96 40.20 -38.38
C THR A 717 -6.80 40.86 -37.00
N SER A 718 -7.86 41.50 -36.53
CA SER A 718 -7.92 42.12 -35.20
C SER A 718 -7.71 41.08 -34.11
N TYR A 719 -8.40 39.94 -34.17
CA TYR A 719 -8.24 38.84 -33.21
C TYR A 719 -6.80 38.31 -33.16
N SER A 720 -6.16 38.11 -34.32
CA SER A 720 -4.77 37.63 -34.39
C SER A 720 -3.80 38.64 -33.78
N ALA A 721 -4.00 39.94 -34.02
CA ALA A 721 -3.19 41.00 -33.44
C ALA A 721 -3.32 41.05 -31.90
N THR A 722 -4.55 40.98 -31.38
CA THR A 722 -4.81 40.96 -29.92
C THR A 722 -4.26 39.68 -29.27
N SER A 723 -4.32 38.55 -29.97
CA SER A 723 -3.79 37.26 -29.51
C SER A 723 -2.27 37.29 -29.35
N ILE A 724 -1.56 37.86 -30.33
CA ILE A 724 -0.08 38.01 -30.28
C ILE A 724 0.31 38.93 -29.12
N GLN A 725 -0.37 40.08 -28.96
CA GLN A 725 -0.11 40.99 -27.83
C GLN A 725 -0.36 40.32 -26.48
N SER A 726 -1.45 39.56 -26.34
CA SER A 726 -1.79 38.85 -25.10
C SER A 726 -0.70 37.85 -24.69
N ILE A 727 -0.04 37.21 -25.66
CA ILE A 727 1.00 36.21 -25.41
C ILE A 727 2.35 36.84 -25.01
N VAL A 728 2.65 38.04 -25.50
CA VAL A 728 3.85 38.78 -25.06
C VAL A 728 3.79 39.06 -23.56
N HIS A 729 2.61 39.35 -23.01
CA HIS A 729 2.40 39.56 -21.58
C HIS A 729 2.41 38.27 -20.73
N LEU A 730 2.51 37.09 -21.37
CA LEU A 730 2.55 35.78 -20.71
C LEU A 730 3.96 35.17 -20.70
N GLN A 731 4.99 35.89 -21.12
CA GLN A 731 6.38 35.39 -21.11
C GLN A 731 6.88 35.04 -19.70
N ASP A 732 6.39 35.77 -18.69
CA ASP A 732 6.71 35.52 -17.28
C ASP A 732 5.74 34.51 -16.62
N ALA A 733 4.80 33.93 -17.37
CA ALA A 733 3.87 32.93 -16.83
C ALA A 733 4.52 31.54 -16.69
N SER A 734 4.08 30.76 -15.70
CA SER A 734 4.53 29.38 -15.54
C SER A 734 3.92 28.44 -16.58
N ALA A 735 4.58 27.30 -16.86
CA ALA A 735 4.08 26.31 -17.80
C ALA A 735 2.68 25.78 -17.40
N GLN A 736 2.46 25.44 -16.11
CA GLN A 736 1.12 25.06 -15.63
C GLN A 736 0.11 26.19 -15.85
N GLY A 737 0.56 27.44 -15.73
CA GLY A 737 -0.31 28.57 -15.93
C GLY A 737 -0.77 28.80 -17.35
N LEU A 738 0.09 28.48 -18.31
CA LEU A 738 -0.25 28.45 -19.73
C LEU A 738 -1.14 27.25 -20.06
N THR A 739 -0.90 26.08 -19.45
CA THR A 739 -1.77 24.90 -19.62
C THR A 739 -3.20 25.17 -19.14
N ALA A 740 -3.38 25.99 -18.10
CA ALA A 740 -4.71 26.40 -17.63
C ALA A 740 -5.49 27.27 -18.64
N LEU A 741 -4.84 27.83 -19.66
CA LEU A 741 -5.50 28.56 -20.75
C LEU A 741 -6.03 27.64 -21.86
N THR A 742 -5.75 26.34 -21.78
CA THR A 742 -6.19 25.37 -22.80
C THR A 742 -7.67 25.00 -22.67
N CYS A 743 -8.27 24.50 -23.75
CA CYS A 743 -9.68 24.12 -23.77
C CYS A 743 -9.95 22.94 -22.82
N SER A 744 -10.86 23.14 -21.87
CA SER A 744 -11.29 22.13 -20.90
C SER A 744 -12.47 21.31 -21.42
N GLU A 745 -12.67 20.13 -20.83
CA GLU A 745 -13.78 19.23 -21.15
C GLU A 745 -15.14 19.91 -20.85
N PRO A 746 -16.14 19.81 -21.74
CA PRO A 746 -17.49 20.31 -21.49
C PRO A 746 -18.08 19.74 -20.21
N GLY A 747 -18.63 20.60 -19.35
CA GLY A 747 -19.19 20.20 -18.06
C GLY A 747 -18.17 20.16 -16.91
N SER A 748 -16.87 20.33 -17.18
CA SER A 748 -15.87 20.56 -16.13
C SER A 748 -16.15 21.87 -15.36
N PHE A 749 -15.66 21.98 -14.12
CA PHE A 749 -15.74 23.22 -13.34
C PHE A 749 -15.19 24.44 -14.10
N GLN A 750 -14.03 24.28 -14.75
CA GLN A 750 -13.42 25.34 -15.54
C GLN A 750 -14.31 25.76 -16.72
N SER A 751 -14.87 24.81 -17.47
CA SER A 751 -15.78 25.15 -18.57
C SER A 751 -17.05 25.84 -18.06
N SER A 752 -17.57 25.41 -16.91
CA SER A 752 -18.76 25.99 -16.26
C SER A 752 -18.50 27.43 -15.80
N LEU A 753 -17.30 27.71 -15.25
CA LEU A 753 -16.88 29.06 -14.88
C LEU A 753 -16.69 29.96 -16.10
N LEU A 754 -16.02 29.48 -17.15
CA LEU A 754 -15.77 30.25 -18.38
C LEU A 754 -17.06 30.62 -19.13
N ALA A 755 -18.15 29.88 -18.91
CA ALA A 755 -19.48 30.22 -19.42
C ALA A 755 -20.18 31.36 -18.66
N LEU A 756 -19.66 31.78 -17.50
CA LEU A 756 -20.21 32.88 -16.71
C LEU A 756 -19.69 34.25 -17.17
N PRO A 757 -20.39 35.36 -16.87
CA PRO A 757 -19.92 36.71 -17.19
C PRO A 757 -18.80 37.15 -16.23
N LEU A 758 -17.58 36.69 -16.49
CA LEU A 758 -16.40 36.91 -15.65
C LEU A 758 -15.78 38.31 -15.82
N ALA A 759 -15.40 38.91 -14.70
CA ALA A 759 -14.48 40.05 -14.63
C ALA A 759 -13.01 39.60 -14.61
N LEU A 760 -12.73 38.49 -13.90
CA LEU A 760 -11.46 37.77 -13.93
C LEU A 760 -11.68 36.32 -13.51
N TYR A 761 -10.75 35.45 -13.91
CA TYR A 761 -10.68 34.09 -13.41
C TYR A 761 -9.24 33.64 -13.29
N TRP A 762 -8.82 33.39 -12.06
CA TRP A 762 -7.54 32.80 -11.74
C TRP A 762 -7.76 31.34 -11.37
N PRO A 763 -7.40 30.39 -12.25
CA PRO A 763 -7.42 28.97 -11.92
C PRO A 763 -6.37 28.58 -10.85
N LEU A 764 -5.57 29.55 -10.39
CA LEU A 764 -4.34 29.53 -9.57
C LEU A 764 -3.34 28.42 -9.97
N GLN A 765 -2.06 28.78 -9.95
CA GLN A 765 -1.06 28.12 -10.78
C GLN A 765 0.23 27.93 -10.01
N ASP A 766 1.01 26.94 -10.42
CA ASP A 766 2.28 26.55 -9.83
C ASP A 766 3.41 27.58 -10.14
N HIS A 767 4.16 27.97 -9.10
CA HIS A 767 5.56 28.48 -9.04
C HIS A 767 6.07 29.87 -9.55
N VAL A 768 7.00 30.41 -8.72
CA VAL A 768 8.12 31.41 -8.83
C VAL A 768 7.81 32.78 -9.43
N SER A 769 6.90 32.88 -10.38
CA SER A 769 6.58 34.15 -11.02
C SER A 769 5.70 35.02 -10.11
N ALA A 770 5.94 36.33 -10.16
CA ALA A 770 5.06 37.31 -9.55
C ALA A 770 3.69 37.40 -10.26
N LEU A 771 3.54 36.82 -11.47
CA LEU A 771 2.36 36.93 -12.32
C LEU A 771 1.42 35.71 -12.17
N VAL A 772 0.17 35.94 -11.76
CA VAL A 772 -0.91 34.94 -11.79
C VAL A 772 -1.76 35.14 -13.04
N VAL A 773 -1.87 34.11 -13.89
CA VAL A 773 -2.54 34.27 -15.20
C VAL A 773 -4.06 34.35 -15.06
N ASP A 774 -4.67 35.31 -15.77
CA ASP A 774 -6.12 35.44 -15.95
C ASP A 774 -6.62 34.62 -17.13
N ALA A 775 -7.37 33.56 -16.83
CA ALA A 775 -7.97 32.67 -17.80
C ALA A 775 -9.31 33.19 -18.38
N SER A 776 -9.83 34.32 -17.90
CA SER A 776 -11.07 34.92 -18.45
C SER A 776 -10.87 35.60 -19.81
N GLY A 777 -9.62 35.85 -20.21
CA GLY A 777 -9.29 36.56 -21.45
C GLY A 777 -9.44 38.09 -21.35
N ARG A 778 -9.49 38.65 -20.13
CA ARG A 778 -9.63 40.11 -19.89
C ARG A 778 -8.30 40.81 -19.57
N GLY A 779 -7.19 40.06 -19.50
CA GLY A 779 -5.85 40.59 -19.21
C GLY A 779 -5.69 41.06 -17.77
N ARG A 780 -6.52 40.58 -16.84
CA ARG A 780 -6.52 40.97 -15.42
C ARG A 780 -5.65 40.03 -14.58
N HIS A 781 -4.38 39.95 -14.94
CA HIS A 781 -3.39 39.13 -14.23
C HIS A 781 -3.26 39.57 -12.76
N GLY A 782 -3.09 38.62 -11.85
CA GLY A 782 -2.88 38.88 -10.42
C GLY A 782 -1.40 39.09 -10.08
N ILE A 783 -1.13 39.78 -8.97
CA ILE A 783 0.23 39.98 -8.44
C ILE A 783 0.41 39.11 -7.21
N ASN A 784 1.44 38.26 -7.22
CA ASN A 784 1.84 37.39 -6.11
C ASN A 784 3.11 37.94 -5.43
N VAL A 785 3.02 38.25 -4.13
CA VAL A 785 4.16 38.73 -3.33
C VAL A 785 4.58 37.66 -2.30
N ASN A 786 5.80 37.13 -2.46
CA ASN A 786 6.49 36.23 -1.51
C ASN A 786 5.76 34.92 -1.12
N CYS A 787 4.88 34.36 -1.98
CA CYS A 787 4.19 33.08 -1.69
C CYS A 787 4.74 31.87 -2.48
N PRO A 788 5.67 31.08 -1.91
CA PRO A 788 5.92 29.68 -2.29
C PRO A 788 5.10 28.75 -1.34
N VAL A 789 4.38 27.67 -1.70
CA VAL A 789 4.52 26.54 -2.66
C VAL A 789 3.13 25.90 -2.97
N GLN A 790 3.11 24.86 -3.83
CA GLN A 790 2.08 24.25 -4.69
C GLN A 790 1.30 23.01 -4.18
N LYS A 791 0.29 22.65 -4.99
CA LYS A 791 -0.84 21.68 -4.89
C LYS A 791 -1.10 20.95 -3.55
N PRO A 792 -2.05 21.44 -2.73
CA PRO A 792 -2.24 20.87 -1.40
C PRO A 792 -3.52 20.01 -1.19
N PHE A 793 -4.37 19.76 -2.19
CA PHE A 793 -5.55 18.91 -2.00
C PHE A 793 -6.19 18.42 -3.31
N ALA A 794 -6.90 17.29 -3.24
CA ALA A 794 -7.70 16.77 -4.34
C ALA A 794 -8.80 17.77 -4.73
N VAL A 795 -9.02 17.94 -6.03
CA VAL A 795 -10.17 18.63 -6.62
C VAL A 795 -10.69 17.75 -7.75
N LYS A 796 -11.98 17.83 -8.08
CA LYS A 796 -12.59 16.90 -9.05
C LYS A 796 -12.13 17.05 -10.49
N PHE A 797 -11.50 18.17 -10.83
CA PHE A 797 -11.02 18.49 -12.16
C PHE A 797 -9.49 18.53 -12.19
N SER A 798 -8.90 18.30 -13.37
CA SER A 798 -7.46 18.33 -13.71
C SER A 798 -6.42 18.33 -12.57
N ARG A 799 -5.52 17.32 -12.59
CA ARG A 799 -4.32 17.28 -11.72
C ARG A 799 -3.41 18.51 -11.83
N PHE A 800 -3.56 19.32 -12.89
CA PHE A 800 -2.78 20.52 -13.17
C PHE A 800 -3.35 21.80 -12.57
N ASN A 801 -4.58 21.78 -12.05
CA ASN A 801 -5.20 22.93 -11.43
C ASN A 801 -4.82 22.95 -9.95
N THR A 802 -4.03 23.93 -9.52
CA THR A 802 -3.34 23.93 -8.22
C THR A 802 -3.72 25.15 -7.39
N GLY A 803 -3.44 25.10 -6.09
CA GLY A 803 -3.68 26.24 -5.21
C GLY A 803 -2.43 26.84 -4.62
N LEU A 804 -2.57 28.08 -4.19
CA LEU A 804 -1.61 28.87 -3.43
C LEU A 804 -1.80 28.60 -1.93
N GLN A 805 -0.74 28.10 -1.31
CA GLN A 805 -0.63 28.05 0.14
C GLN A 805 -0.12 29.40 0.68
N LEU A 806 -0.91 30.05 1.53
CA LEU A 806 -0.50 31.27 2.24
C LEU A 806 0.04 30.89 3.63
N VAL A 807 1.34 30.62 3.72
CA VAL A 807 2.01 30.39 5.03
C VAL A 807 2.34 31.76 5.68
N PRO A 808 2.15 31.95 7.00
CA PRO A 808 2.55 33.16 7.69
C PRO A 808 4.07 33.12 7.84
N LEU A 809 4.78 33.74 6.91
CA LEU A 809 6.22 33.91 6.98
C LEU A 809 6.54 35.41 7.01
N THR A 810 7.71 35.75 7.53
CA THR A 810 8.25 37.11 7.49
C THR A 810 9.14 37.21 6.27
N PRO A 811 8.91 38.13 5.32
CA PRO A 811 7.88 39.19 5.28
C PRO A 811 6.46 38.71 4.89
N PRO A 812 5.40 39.48 5.23
CA PRO A 812 3.99 39.12 4.99
C PRO A 812 3.69 38.85 3.51
N ARG A 813 2.68 37.99 3.30
CA ARG A 813 2.33 37.40 2.01
C ARG A 813 0.93 37.80 1.58
N SER A 814 0.76 38.20 0.31
CA SER A 814 -0.57 38.51 -0.22
C SER A 814 -0.75 38.26 -1.72
N LEU A 815 -2.01 38.06 -2.11
CA LEU A 815 -2.49 37.97 -3.48
C LEU A 815 -3.56 39.04 -3.70
N SER A 816 -3.34 39.95 -4.65
CA SER A 816 -4.25 41.08 -4.88
C SER A 816 -4.46 41.40 -6.36
N SER A 817 -5.56 42.09 -6.65
CA SER A 817 -5.81 42.71 -7.95
C SER A 817 -6.83 43.84 -7.88
N GLY A 818 -6.68 44.80 -8.81
CA GLY A 818 -7.65 45.86 -9.05
C GLY A 818 -8.74 45.43 -10.03
N VAL A 819 -9.99 45.64 -9.65
CA VAL A 819 -11.19 45.25 -10.40
C VAL A 819 -12.17 46.42 -10.53
N SER A 820 -13.15 46.29 -11.40
CA SER A 820 -14.27 47.23 -11.51
C SER A 820 -15.55 46.45 -11.74
N THR A 821 -16.46 46.48 -10.76
CA THR A 821 -17.74 45.76 -10.83
C THR A 821 -18.92 46.70 -10.97
N SER A 822 -20.03 46.16 -11.49
CA SER A 822 -21.32 46.85 -11.57
C SER A 822 -22.04 46.85 -10.21
N THR A 823 -23.38 47.00 -10.21
CA THR A 823 -24.24 47.02 -9.02
C THR A 823 -24.38 45.67 -8.31
N SER A 824 -24.00 44.55 -8.93
CA SER A 824 -24.05 43.22 -8.29
C SER A 824 -22.86 42.36 -8.75
N TRP A 825 -22.35 41.51 -7.86
CA TRP A 825 -21.18 40.68 -8.15
C TRP A 825 -21.15 39.43 -7.27
N THR A 826 -20.41 38.42 -7.73
CA THR A 826 -20.11 37.21 -6.97
C THR A 826 -18.61 36.97 -6.99
N LEU A 827 -17.95 37.06 -5.83
CA LEU A 827 -16.56 36.67 -5.67
C LEU A 827 -16.54 35.25 -5.10
N GLN A 828 -15.97 34.29 -5.84
CA GLN A 828 -15.92 32.89 -5.42
C GLN A 828 -14.51 32.33 -5.47
N TRP A 829 -14.20 31.43 -4.55
CA TRP A 829 -12.91 30.76 -4.47
C TRP A 829 -13.03 29.36 -3.89
N LEU A 830 -11.98 28.56 -4.07
CA LEU A 830 -11.84 27.27 -3.38
C LEU A 830 -10.88 27.44 -2.21
N LEU A 831 -11.27 27.00 -1.02
CA LEU A 831 -10.52 27.15 0.22
C LEU A 831 -10.39 25.81 0.96
N ARG A 832 -9.21 25.51 1.50
CA ARG A 832 -9.03 24.48 2.53
C ARG A 832 -8.29 25.07 3.73
N TRP A 833 -8.79 24.84 4.93
CA TRP A 833 -8.10 25.21 6.17
C TRP A 833 -7.13 24.10 6.56
N HIS A 834 -5.96 24.45 7.10
CA HIS A 834 -4.94 23.49 7.50
C HIS A 834 -4.32 23.87 8.85
N ASP A 835 -4.28 22.95 9.81
CA ASP A 835 -3.79 23.22 11.16
C ASP A 835 -2.28 22.94 11.25
N GLN A 836 -1.48 23.95 11.56
CA GLN A 836 -0.06 23.82 11.89
C GLN A 836 0.04 23.64 13.40
N ALA A 837 0.33 22.45 13.92
CA ALA A 837 0.28 22.18 15.35
C ALA A 837 1.46 22.83 16.11
N VAL A 838 1.41 24.15 16.26
CA VAL A 838 2.31 24.87 17.15
C VAL A 838 1.65 24.92 18.52
N GLU A 839 2.02 23.97 19.38
CA GLU A 839 1.77 24.06 20.82
C GLU A 839 2.67 25.15 21.45
N ALA A 840 2.47 26.41 21.06
CA ALA A 840 2.98 27.54 21.81
C ALA A 840 1.95 27.90 22.88
N LEU A 841 2.18 27.39 24.10
CA LEU A 841 1.76 27.96 25.39
C LEU A 841 0.56 28.93 25.31
N ARG A 842 -0.68 28.43 25.24
CA ARG A 842 -1.88 29.29 25.28
C ARG A 842 -2.19 29.76 26.72
N PRO A 843 -2.28 31.06 27.00
CA PRO A 843 -3.03 31.55 28.15
C PRO A 843 -4.56 31.53 27.88
N PRO A 844 -5.42 31.41 28.91
CA PRO A 844 -6.83 31.01 28.77
C PRO A 844 -7.82 32.08 28.31
N ASN A 845 -7.37 33.19 27.71
CA ASN A 845 -8.26 34.32 27.41
C ASN A 845 -8.59 34.40 25.91
N ALA A 846 -9.88 34.39 25.60
CA ALA A 846 -10.45 34.56 24.26
C ALA A 846 -9.81 35.75 23.52
N ALA A 847 -9.18 35.47 22.38
CA ALA A 847 -8.49 36.45 21.52
C ALA A 847 -9.20 36.54 20.14
N PRO A 848 -9.07 37.68 19.42
CA PRO A 848 -9.99 38.08 18.35
C PRO A 848 -9.83 37.30 17.03
N SER A 849 -10.89 37.31 16.23
CA SER A 849 -10.98 36.85 14.85
C SER A 849 -9.81 37.31 13.96
N THR A 850 -9.26 36.41 13.13
CA THR A 850 -8.15 36.70 12.20
C THR A 850 -8.69 37.06 10.81
N PRO A 851 -8.46 38.27 10.27
CA PRO A 851 -8.86 38.64 8.90
C PRO A 851 -7.97 37.94 7.86
N PHE A 852 -8.57 37.52 6.73
CA PHE A 852 -7.79 36.92 5.63
C PHE A 852 -8.19 37.39 4.22
N LEU A 853 -9.41 37.93 4.06
CA LEU A 853 -9.87 38.54 2.82
C LEU A 853 -10.28 39.98 3.07
N HIS A 854 -9.70 40.89 2.30
CA HIS A 854 -9.88 42.34 2.37
C HIS A 854 -10.59 42.81 1.09
N LEU A 855 -11.66 43.59 1.24
CA LEU A 855 -12.45 44.13 0.13
C LEU A 855 -12.52 45.65 0.19
N SER A 856 -12.20 46.32 -0.93
CA SER A 856 -12.18 47.78 -1.03
C SER A 856 -13.15 48.28 -2.10
N PRO A 857 -14.11 49.18 -1.76
CA PRO A 857 -15.13 49.66 -2.68
C PRO A 857 -14.68 50.84 -3.56
N SER A 858 -13.60 51.52 -3.20
CA SER A 858 -13.00 52.62 -3.96
C SER A 858 -11.48 52.58 -3.83
N PRO A 859 -10.71 52.96 -4.88
CA PRO A 859 -9.25 53.09 -4.79
C PRO A 859 -8.80 54.11 -3.72
N ASP A 860 -9.65 55.11 -3.44
CA ASP A 860 -9.31 56.30 -2.64
C ASP A 860 -10.00 56.33 -1.26
N GLN A 861 -10.78 55.30 -0.88
CA GLN A 861 -11.46 55.24 0.42
C GLN A 861 -11.08 54.00 1.25
N PRO A 862 -10.89 54.15 2.58
CA PRO A 862 -10.44 53.08 3.48
C PRO A 862 -11.58 52.23 4.08
N LEU A 863 -12.78 52.21 3.49
CA LEU A 863 -13.86 51.31 3.93
C LEU A 863 -13.48 49.87 3.58
N LEU A 864 -12.64 49.25 4.40
CA LEU A 864 -12.27 47.86 4.28
C LEU A 864 -13.31 47.00 4.99
N PHE A 865 -14.04 46.21 4.20
CA PHE A 865 -14.78 45.08 4.73
C PHE A 865 -13.84 43.87 4.75
N HIS A 866 -13.89 43.08 5.82
CA HIS A 866 -13.05 41.89 5.92
C HIS A 866 -13.86 40.65 6.28
N LEU A 867 -13.51 39.54 5.65
CA LEU A 867 -13.89 38.22 6.12
C LEU A 867 -12.79 37.70 7.04
N ALA A 868 -13.18 37.33 8.26
CA ALA A 868 -12.30 36.80 9.30
C ALA A 868 -12.75 35.41 9.74
N TYR A 869 -11.87 34.70 10.45
CA TYR A 869 -12.18 33.41 11.06
C TYR A 869 -11.70 33.35 12.51
N THR A 870 -12.38 32.56 13.34
CA THR A 870 -11.99 32.29 14.74
C THR A 870 -11.11 31.04 14.86
N ASP A 871 -10.56 30.78 16.05
CA ASP A 871 -9.84 29.52 16.35
C ASP A 871 -10.73 28.27 16.20
N ALA A 872 -12.05 28.43 16.30
CA ALA A 872 -13.03 27.37 16.05
C ALA A 872 -13.43 27.29 14.57
N LEU A 873 -12.76 28.02 13.68
CA LEU A 873 -13.06 28.13 12.25
C LEU A 873 -14.50 28.54 11.92
N THR A 874 -15.08 29.39 12.77
CA THR A 874 -16.33 30.09 12.43
C THR A 874 -16.00 31.33 11.62
N LEU A 875 -16.72 31.54 10.51
CA LEU A 875 -16.55 32.71 9.64
C LEU A 875 -17.27 33.92 10.23
N GLU A 876 -16.62 35.07 10.19
CA GLU A 876 -17.15 36.34 10.67
C GLU A 876 -16.97 37.44 9.63
N TRP A 877 -18.04 38.19 9.39
CA TRP A 877 -18.00 39.41 8.59
C TRP A 877 -17.81 40.63 9.49
N LEU A 878 -16.71 41.34 9.30
CA LEU A 878 -16.35 42.51 10.08
C LEU A 878 -16.42 43.77 9.21
N GLY A 879 -17.17 44.76 9.69
CA GLY A 879 -17.25 46.09 9.08
C GLY A 879 -16.08 46.99 9.48
N PRO A 880 -15.99 48.21 8.90
CA PRO A 880 -14.99 49.20 9.25
C PRO A 880 -14.99 49.51 10.76
N PRO A 881 -13.82 49.81 11.37
CA PRO A 881 -13.65 50.02 12.81
C PRO A 881 -14.61 51.05 13.45
N ASP A 882 -15.11 52.00 12.65
CA ASP A 882 -15.94 53.12 13.11
C ASP A 882 -17.45 52.94 12.84
N THR A 883 -17.92 51.75 12.43
CA THR A 883 -19.34 51.50 12.17
C THR A 883 -19.96 50.56 13.21
N THR A 884 -21.09 50.95 13.80
CA THR A 884 -21.90 50.12 14.72
C THR A 884 -22.65 48.97 14.03
N ALA A 885 -22.24 48.61 12.79
CA ALA A 885 -22.81 47.51 12.03
C ALA A 885 -22.42 46.19 12.73
N ALA A 886 -23.39 45.57 13.42
CA ALA A 886 -23.23 44.29 14.08
C ALA A 886 -22.63 43.26 13.11
N GLY A 887 -21.47 42.69 13.47
CA GLY A 887 -20.84 41.61 12.74
C GLY A 887 -21.83 40.45 12.53
N SER A 888 -21.78 39.84 11.34
CA SER A 888 -22.58 38.65 11.03
C SER A 888 -21.65 37.44 11.07
N SER A 889 -22.01 36.41 11.84
CA SER A 889 -21.21 35.20 11.99
C SER A 889 -21.96 33.98 11.45
N ALA A 890 -21.20 33.01 10.93
CA ALA A 890 -21.74 31.70 10.59
C ALA A 890 -22.18 30.95 11.86
N SER A 891 -23.24 30.14 11.76
CA SER A 891 -23.72 29.30 12.88
C SER A 891 -22.82 28.10 13.14
N ASP A 892 -22.14 27.59 12.11
CA ASP A 892 -21.43 26.32 12.13
C ASP A 892 -19.92 26.55 11.93
N SER A 893 -19.10 25.79 12.65
CA SER A 893 -17.65 25.73 12.49
C SER A 893 -17.27 24.93 11.24
N LEU A 894 -16.27 25.40 10.49
CA LEU A 894 -15.68 24.64 9.39
C LEU A 894 -14.66 23.61 9.92
N ALA A 895 -14.57 22.46 9.26
CA ALA A 895 -13.52 21.48 9.54
C ALA A 895 -12.21 21.83 8.85
N VAL A 896 -11.10 21.56 9.54
CA VAL A 896 -9.75 21.54 8.97
C VAL A 896 -9.66 20.43 7.92
N ASP A 897 -8.75 20.59 6.97
CA ASP A 897 -8.39 19.61 5.94
C ASP A 897 -9.51 19.21 4.97
N THR A 898 -10.57 20.01 4.94
CA THR A 898 -11.69 19.88 4.02
C THR A 898 -11.65 21.00 2.98
N THR A 899 -11.87 20.65 1.72
CA THR A 899 -11.99 21.63 0.64
C THR A 899 -13.41 22.18 0.60
N TYR A 900 -13.52 23.50 0.55
CA TYR A 900 -14.76 24.24 0.48
C TYR A 900 -14.80 25.09 -0.78
N HIS A 901 -15.96 25.12 -1.43
CA HIS A 901 -16.31 26.17 -2.37
C HIS A 901 -16.91 27.33 -1.58
N MET A 902 -16.25 28.48 -1.65
CA MET A 902 -16.65 29.70 -0.96
C MET A 902 -17.15 30.72 -1.97
N ALA A 903 -18.23 31.44 -1.63
CA ALA A 903 -18.70 32.56 -2.42
C ALA A 903 -19.26 33.68 -1.56
N LEU A 904 -18.89 34.92 -1.89
CA LEU A 904 -19.53 36.14 -1.43
C LEU A 904 -20.38 36.70 -2.57
N VAL A 905 -21.68 36.81 -2.33
CA VAL A 905 -22.66 37.35 -3.28
C VAL A 905 -23.13 38.70 -2.78
N SER A 906 -22.95 39.75 -3.59
CA SER A 906 -23.44 41.10 -3.31
C SER A 906 -24.63 41.42 -4.20
N ALA A 907 -25.78 41.68 -3.57
CA ALA A 907 -27.02 42.09 -4.23
C ALA A 907 -27.76 43.12 -3.37
N SER A 908 -28.22 44.22 -3.98
CA SER A 908 -29.10 45.20 -3.32
C SER A 908 -28.58 45.77 -1.99
N GLY A 909 -27.25 45.93 -1.84
CA GLY A 909 -26.63 46.46 -0.62
C GLY A 909 -26.44 45.44 0.50
N VAL A 910 -26.70 44.16 0.23
CA VAL A 910 -26.52 43.03 1.15
C VAL A 910 -25.43 42.10 0.61
N VAL A 911 -24.62 41.56 1.52
CA VAL A 911 -23.62 40.52 1.22
C VAL A 911 -24.04 39.22 1.89
N THR A 912 -24.10 38.15 1.11
CA THR A 912 -24.36 36.79 1.58
C THR A 912 -23.13 35.92 1.38
N CYS A 913 -22.74 35.19 2.42
CA CYS A 913 -21.66 34.21 2.36
C CYS A 913 -22.23 32.81 2.15
N PHE A 914 -21.69 32.10 1.17
CA PHE A 914 -22.03 30.72 0.85
C PHE A 914 -20.83 29.80 1.04
N VAL A 915 -21.08 28.63 1.64
CA VAL A 915 -20.13 27.52 1.73
C VAL A 915 -20.77 26.30 1.07
N ASN A 916 -20.10 25.73 0.06
CA ASN A 916 -20.57 24.61 -0.75
C ASN A 916 -21.98 24.82 -1.34
N GLY A 917 -22.29 26.07 -1.69
CA GLY A 917 -23.60 26.49 -2.23
C GLY A 917 -24.70 26.69 -1.18
N VAL A 918 -24.41 26.52 0.12
CA VAL A 918 -25.35 26.76 1.22
C VAL A 918 -25.03 28.10 1.88
N ALA A 919 -26.04 28.96 2.07
CA ALA A 919 -25.86 30.24 2.74
C ALA A 919 -25.53 30.03 4.23
N VAL A 920 -24.42 30.60 4.71
CA VAL A 920 -23.96 30.47 6.10
C VAL A 920 -24.23 31.70 6.95
N PHE A 921 -24.23 32.89 6.35
CA PHE A 921 -24.70 34.13 6.97
C PHE A 921 -25.06 35.17 5.90
N GLU A 922 -25.87 36.15 6.30
CA GLU A 922 -26.29 37.29 5.48
C GLU A 922 -26.14 38.58 6.31
N THR A 923 -25.54 39.62 5.71
CA THR A 923 -25.37 40.90 6.39
C THR A 923 -26.69 41.68 6.44
N ARG A 924 -26.84 42.58 7.42
CA ARG A 924 -27.85 43.64 7.30
C ARG A 924 -27.53 44.55 6.09
N PRO A 925 -28.50 45.29 5.54
CA PRO A 925 -28.24 46.23 4.45
C PRO A 925 -27.16 47.24 4.87
N LEU A 926 -25.99 47.18 4.23
CA LEU A 926 -24.81 47.96 4.59
C LEU A 926 -24.90 49.39 4.04
N THR A 927 -25.57 49.55 2.90
CA THR A 927 -25.80 50.83 2.21
C THR A 927 -27.12 50.81 1.46
N THR A 928 -27.72 51.97 1.22
CA THR A 928 -28.89 52.12 0.32
C THR A 928 -28.52 52.00 -1.16
N ASN A 929 -27.24 52.12 -1.48
CA ASN A 929 -26.68 52.02 -2.82
C ASN A 929 -25.96 50.68 -3.04
N PRO A 930 -25.80 50.23 -4.29
CA PRO A 930 -25.06 49.02 -4.62
C PRO A 930 -23.58 49.09 -4.21
N ILE A 931 -23.03 48.01 -3.66
CA ILE A 931 -21.62 47.93 -3.25
C ILE A 931 -20.77 47.66 -4.49
N GLN A 932 -20.04 48.65 -4.97
CA GLN A 932 -19.01 48.47 -6.01
C GLN A 932 -17.74 47.90 -5.39
N LEU A 933 -17.00 47.08 -6.15
CA LEU A 933 -15.72 46.53 -5.76
C LEU A 933 -14.62 47.09 -6.68
N ALA A 934 -13.63 47.75 -6.08
CA ALA A 934 -12.48 48.34 -6.76
C ALA A 934 -11.21 47.49 -6.63
N SER A 935 -11.04 46.78 -5.52
CA SER A 935 -9.96 45.80 -5.35
C SER A 935 -10.29 44.78 -4.26
N PHE A 936 -9.61 43.64 -4.30
CA PHE A 936 -9.59 42.66 -3.23
C PHE A 936 -8.18 42.14 -2.99
N GLU A 937 -7.92 41.72 -1.76
CA GLU A 937 -6.64 41.17 -1.33
C GLU A 937 -6.87 39.99 -0.38
N PHE A 938 -6.26 38.85 -0.70
CA PHE A 938 -6.08 37.76 0.25
C PHE A 938 -4.75 37.97 0.95
N ALA A 939 -4.76 38.22 2.27
CA ALA A 939 -3.57 38.52 3.05
C ALA A 939 -3.49 37.62 4.29
N VAL A 940 -2.30 37.08 4.56
CA VAL A 940 -2.04 36.32 5.80
C VAL A 940 -0.82 36.92 6.48
N ALA A 941 -1.05 37.50 7.66
CA ALA A 941 0.01 38.03 8.52
C ALA A 941 0.46 36.97 9.55
N PRO A 942 1.73 36.98 9.99
CA PRO A 942 2.16 36.16 11.11
C PRO A 942 1.33 36.47 12.36
N SER A 943 0.47 35.54 12.77
CA SER A 943 -0.24 35.62 14.04
C SER A 943 0.40 34.62 15.00
N PRO A 944 0.98 35.05 16.13
CA PRO A 944 1.51 34.14 17.15
C PRO A 944 0.40 33.35 17.89
N ARG A 945 -0.87 33.45 17.46
CA ARG A 945 -2.05 32.92 18.16
C ARG A 945 -2.96 32.01 17.32
N SER A 946 -2.88 32.05 15.98
CA SER A 946 -3.65 31.15 15.11
C SER A 946 -2.74 30.07 14.52
N SER A 947 -3.08 28.81 14.75
CA SER A 947 -2.41 27.65 14.16
C SER A 947 -2.92 27.33 12.76
N VAL A 948 -4.02 27.94 12.31
CA VAL A 948 -4.73 27.51 11.09
C VAL A 948 -4.42 28.37 9.87
N LEU A 949 -4.17 27.72 8.74
CA LEU A 949 -3.77 28.32 7.46
C LEU A 949 -4.81 28.15 6.35
N PRO A 950 -5.14 29.21 5.60
CA PRO A 950 -5.97 29.13 4.40
C PRO A 950 -5.18 28.72 3.15
N LEU A 951 -5.70 27.75 2.40
CA LEU A 951 -5.18 27.26 1.12
C LEU A 951 -6.16 27.60 -0.02
N LEU A 952 -5.79 28.51 -0.91
CA LEU A 952 -6.66 29.00 -1.98
C LEU A 952 -6.34 28.30 -3.29
N SER A 953 -7.31 27.69 -4.00
CA SER A 953 -7.00 27.09 -5.32
C SER A 953 -7.59 27.78 -6.53
N HIS A 954 -8.77 28.36 -6.47
CA HIS A 954 -9.36 29.06 -7.61
C HIS A 954 -9.89 30.39 -7.10
N VAL A 955 -9.82 31.46 -7.89
CA VAL A 955 -10.48 32.74 -7.59
C VAL A 955 -11.17 33.20 -8.86
N ALA A 956 -12.48 33.44 -8.79
CA ALA A 956 -13.25 33.96 -9.91
C ALA A 956 -14.14 35.10 -9.43
N LEU A 957 -14.19 36.17 -10.22
CA LEU A 957 -15.10 37.28 -9.99
C LEU A 957 -16.12 37.33 -11.13
N VAL A 958 -17.39 37.13 -10.78
CA VAL A 958 -18.53 37.19 -11.69
C VAL A 958 -19.22 38.54 -11.55
N THR A 959 -19.58 39.15 -12.67
CA THR A 959 -20.19 40.49 -12.73
C THR A 959 -21.70 40.54 -12.44
N ARG A 960 -22.25 39.47 -11.85
CA ARG A 960 -23.64 39.35 -11.38
C ARG A 960 -23.73 38.53 -10.10
N ALA A 961 -24.87 38.63 -9.41
CA ALA A 961 -25.24 37.69 -8.35
C ALA A 961 -25.59 36.30 -8.93
N LEU A 962 -25.00 35.25 -8.36
CA LEU A 962 -25.33 33.85 -8.62
C LEU A 962 -26.38 33.34 -7.62
N SER A 963 -27.27 32.46 -8.07
CA SER A 963 -28.23 31.78 -7.21
C SER A 963 -27.59 30.64 -6.40
N ALA A 964 -28.25 30.20 -5.32
CA ALA A 964 -27.80 29.07 -4.51
C ALA A 964 -27.68 27.78 -5.34
N GLU A 965 -28.59 27.54 -6.29
CA GLU A 965 -28.57 26.37 -7.17
C GLU A 965 -27.33 26.37 -8.09
N GLU A 966 -27.00 27.51 -8.68
CA GLU A 966 -25.81 27.68 -9.52
C GLU A 966 -24.53 27.48 -8.71
N LEU A 967 -24.46 28.07 -7.51
CA LEU A 967 -23.32 27.91 -6.60
C LEU A 967 -23.16 26.46 -6.14
N HIS A 968 -24.25 25.77 -5.85
CA HIS A 968 -24.22 24.38 -5.44
C HIS A 968 -23.80 23.44 -6.59
N ALA A 969 -24.22 23.73 -7.83
CA ALA A 969 -23.73 23.01 -9.01
C ALA A 969 -22.22 23.21 -9.23
N LEU A 970 -21.73 24.45 -9.06
CA LEU A 970 -20.30 24.78 -9.12
C LEU A 970 -19.50 24.09 -8.00
N ALA A 971 -20.02 24.09 -6.77
CA ALA A 971 -19.41 23.39 -5.64
C ALA A 971 -19.28 21.89 -5.91
N ARG A 972 -20.35 21.23 -6.40
CA ARG A 972 -20.30 19.81 -6.78
C ARG A 972 -19.31 19.51 -7.92
N ALA A 973 -19.12 20.44 -8.86
CA ALA A 973 -18.17 20.27 -9.94
C ALA A 973 -16.71 20.46 -9.48
N ALA A 974 -16.50 21.15 -8.36
CA ALA A 974 -15.18 21.60 -7.91
C ALA A 974 -14.61 20.82 -6.72
N VAL A 975 -15.44 20.58 -5.71
CA VAL A 975 -15.06 19.99 -4.42
C VAL A 975 -15.15 18.45 -4.54
N PRO A 976 -14.12 17.69 -4.12
CA PRO A 976 -14.22 16.24 -4.03
C PRO A 976 -15.37 15.83 -3.13
N SER A 977 -16.05 14.75 -3.49
CA SER A 977 -17.04 14.14 -2.60
C SER A 977 -16.36 13.74 -1.29
N PRO A 978 -17.04 13.84 -0.14
CA PRO A 978 -16.60 13.19 1.07
C PRO A 978 -16.26 11.72 0.80
N ARG A 979 -15.22 11.19 1.45
CA ARG A 979 -14.92 9.77 1.36
C ARG A 979 -16.06 8.97 1.97
N LEU A 980 -16.46 7.91 1.29
CA LEU A 980 -17.44 6.97 1.85
C LEU A 980 -16.86 6.35 3.12
N VAL A 981 -17.68 6.27 4.16
CA VAL A 981 -17.34 5.62 5.42
C VAL A 981 -17.41 4.12 5.21
N ALA A 982 -16.30 3.43 5.44
CA ALA A 982 -16.22 1.97 5.38
C ALA A 982 -16.59 1.35 6.74
N GLY A 983 -17.52 0.40 6.72
CA GLY A 983 -17.92 -0.40 7.88
C GLY A 983 -17.72 -1.89 7.59
N GLY A 984 -17.29 -2.65 8.59
CA GLY A 984 -17.04 -4.10 8.49
C GLY A 984 -17.84 -4.89 9.52
N ALA A 985 -17.83 -6.22 9.38
CA ALA A 985 -18.56 -7.12 10.27
C ALA A 985 -17.98 -7.26 11.69
N ASP A 986 -16.75 -6.79 11.92
CA ASP A 986 -16.00 -6.94 13.19
C ASP A 986 -15.59 -5.58 13.83
N ASP A 987 -16.30 -4.50 13.49
CA ASP A 987 -16.02 -3.09 13.88
C ASP A 987 -14.64 -2.53 13.45
N PHE A 988 -13.68 -3.37 13.08
CA PHE A 988 -12.38 -2.96 12.54
C PHE A 988 -12.33 -3.13 11.02
N VAL A 989 -12.22 -2.01 10.30
CA VAL A 989 -11.92 -1.97 8.87
C VAL A 989 -10.57 -1.29 8.70
N ASP A 990 -9.70 -1.86 7.86
CA ASP A 990 -8.46 -1.18 7.50
C ASP A 990 -8.79 0.19 6.88
N PRO A 991 -8.29 1.31 7.45
CA PRO A 991 -8.50 2.65 6.91
C PRO A 991 -8.03 2.83 5.46
N SER A 992 -7.18 1.93 4.95
CA SER A 992 -6.71 1.92 3.56
C SER A 992 -7.78 1.45 2.56
N VAL A 993 -8.81 0.72 3.01
CA VAL A 993 -9.88 0.19 2.17
C VAL A 993 -10.77 1.32 1.69
N THR A 994 -10.72 1.61 0.39
CA THR A 994 -11.49 2.68 -0.25
C THR A 994 -12.39 2.14 -1.36
N CYS A 995 -13.52 2.80 -1.58
CA CYS A 995 -14.42 2.44 -2.66
C CYS A 995 -13.83 2.85 -4.01
N LEU A 996 -13.69 1.88 -4.93
CA LEU A 996 -13.18 2.11 -6.29
C LEU A 996 -14.30 2.43 -7.30
N GLU A 997 -15.57 2.31 -6.90
CA GLU A 997 -16.71 2.58 -7.79
C GLU A 997 -17.02 4.07 -7.85
N SER A 998 -16.64 4.73 -8.94
CA SER A 998 -16.93 6.17 -9.15
C SER A 998 -18.42 6.50 -9.13
N VAL A 999 -19.28 5.57 -9.56
CA VAL A 999 -20.75 5.69 -9.51
C VAL A 999 -21.32 5.63 -8.09
N ALA A 1000 -20.54 5.15 -7.11
CA ALA A 1000 -20.95 5.07 -5.72
C ALA A 1000 -20.64 6.35 -4.93
N SER A 1001 -19.84 7.28 -5.49
CA SER A 1001 -19.49 8.52 -4.79
C SER A 1001 -20.75 9.33 -4.44
N GLU A 1002 -20.70 10.04 -3.30
CA GLU A 1002 -21.87 10.73 -2.74
C GLU A 1002 -22.60 11.61 -3.75
N ASP A 1003 -21.84 12.35 -4.55
CA ASP A 1003 -22.28 13.37 -5.50
C ASP A 1003 -22.13 12.95 -6.96
N SER A 1004 -22.00 11.65 -7.23
CA SER A 1004 -21.99 11.05 -8.57
C SER A 1004 -23.25 11.39 -9.40
N GLY A 1005 -24.29 11.94 -8.78
CA GLY A 1005 -25.62 12.10 -9.38
C GLY A 1005 -26.32 10.76 -9.63
N HIS A 1006 -25.81 9.66 -9.07
CA HIS A 1006 -26.40 8.34 -9.18
C HIS A 1006 -27.03 7.92 -7.86
N ARG A 1007 -28.22 7.33 -7.91
CA ARG A 1007 -28.84 6.63 -6.78
C ARG A 1007 -28.74 5.13 -6.98
N VAL A 1008 -28.69 4.36 -5.88
CA VAL A 1008 -28.84 2.91 -5.96
C VAL A 1008 -30.27 2.61 -6.40
N LEU A 1009 -30.42 1.95 -7.54
CA LEU A 1009 -31.69 1.55 -8.12
C LEU A 1009 -32.13 0.16 -7.61
N ALA A 1010 -31.19 -0.78 -7.52
CA ALA A 1010 -31.48 -2.14 -7.10
C ALA A 1010 -30.29 -2.81 -6.41
N VAL A 1011 -30.59 -3.75 -5.51
CA VAL A 1011 -29.63 -4.69 -4.94
C VAL A 1011 -29.98 -6.11 -5.38
N HIS A 1012 -28.97 -6.82 -5.89
CA HIS A 1012 -29.06 -8.20 -6.34
C HIS A 1012 -28.22 -9.07 -5.42
N LEU A 1013 -28.81 -10.13 -4.86
CA LEU A 1013 -28.11 -11.12 -4.04
C LEU A 1013 -28.18 -12.50 -4.69
N TRP A 1014 -27.05 -13.21 -4.74
CA TRP A 1014 -26.96 -14.60 -5.19
C TRP A 1014 -26.71 -15.53 -4.01
N SER A 1015 -27.42 -16.65 -3.98
CA SER A 1015 -27.18 -17.69 -2.97
C SER A 1015 -27.65 -19.08 -3.42
N GLY A 1016 -26.89 -20.09 -3.03
CA GLY A 1016 -27.24 -21.51 -2.94
C GLY A 1016 -27.25 -21.94 -1.48
N ASP A 1017 -26.41 -22.91 -1.12
CA ASP A 1017 -26.24 -23.35 0.28
C ASP A 1017 -25.53 -22.29 1.15
N PHE A 1018 -24.73 -21.43 0.52
CA PHE A 1018 -24.02 -20.30 1.12
C PHE A 1018 -24.37 -19.00 0.38
N PHE A 1019 -23.86 -17.87 0.88
CA PHE A 1019 -23.96 -16.60 0.18
C PHE A 1019 -22.93 -16.54 -0.97
N ASP A 1020 -23.40 -16.47 -2.22
CA ASP A 1020 -22.56 -16.57 -3.42
C ASP A 1020 -22.21 -15.21 -4.04
N GLY A 1021 -22.93 -14.14 -3.69
CA GLY A 1021 -22.52 -12.79 -4.11
C GLY A 1021 -23.57 -11.68 -4.02
N VAL A 1022 -23.13 -10.46 -4.35
CA VAL A 1022 -23.97 -9.26 -4.45
C VAL A 1022 -23.53 -8.32 -5.58
N GLN A 1023 -24.50 -7.61 -6.16
CA GLN A 1023 -24.27 -6.52 -7.11
C GLN A 1023 -25.31 -5.42 -6.89
N LEU A 1024 -24.85 -4.17 -6.94
CA LEU A 1024 -25.73 -3.00 -7.00
C LEU A 1024 -25.93 -2.53 -8.45
N THR A 1025 -27.09 -1.97 -8.74
CA THR A 1025 -27.37 -1.26 -9.99
C THR A 1025 -27.73 0.17 -9.65
N TYR A 1026 -27.20 1.13 -10.42
CA TYR A 1026 -27.37 2.57 -10.17
C TYR A 1026 -28.19 3.24 -11.29
N ALA A 1027 -28.87 4.33 -10.97
CA ALA A 1027 -29.57 5.19 -11.94
C ALA A 1027 -29.13 6.64 -11.79
N ASN A 1028 -28.77 7.28 -12.90
CA ASN A 1028 -28.48 8.71 -12.94
C ASN A 1028 -29.77 9.51 -12.71
N THR A 1029 -29.79 10.40 -11.73
CA THR A 1029 -31.00 11.15 -11.34
C THR A 1029 -31.41 12.20 -12.37
N SER A 1030 -30.49 12.69 -13.20
CA SER A 1030 -30.77 13.70 -14.22
C SER A 1030 -31.14 13.08 -15.58
N THR A 1031 -30.47 12.00 -15.99
CA THR A 1031 -30.64 11.40 -17.32
C THR A 1031 -31.46 10.11 -17.33
N GLY A 1032 -31.66 9.48 -16.17
CA GLY A 1032 -32.33 8.17 -16.04
C GLY A 1032 -31.50 6.99 -16.53
N VAL A 1033 -30.25 7.19 -16.98
CA VAL A 1033 -29.36 6.12 -17.46
C VAL A 1033 -29.03 5.16 -16.33
N VAL A 1034 -29.15 3.86 -16.59
CA VAL A 1034 -28.90 2.79 -15.62
C VAL A 1034 -27.50 2.20 -15.84
N THR A 1035 -26.70 2.13 -14.77
CA THR A 1035 -25.31 1.67 -14.80
C THR A 1035 -25.12 0.54 -13.78
N PRO A 1036 -24.66 -0.66 -14.18
CA PRO A 1036 -24.36 -1.74 -13.24
C PRO A 1036 -23.10 -1.43 -12.42
N GLY A 1037 -23.14 -1.71 -11.12
CA GLY A 1037 -21.98 -1.71 -10.24
C GLY A 1037 -21.13 -2.96 -10.36
N ARG A 1038 -20.06 -3.04 -9.56
CA ARG A 1038 -19.22 -4.23 -9.52
C ARG A 1038 -20.02 -5.42 -8.98
N ALA A 1039 -19.91 -6.55 -9.67
CA ALA A 1039 -20.44 -7.82 -9.18
C ALA A 1039 -19.40 -8.50 -8.29
N TRP A 1040 -19.75 -8.71 -7.02
CA TRP A 1040 -18.95 -9.48 -6.07
C TRP A 1040 -19.54 -10.87 -5.97
N ALA A 1041 -19.10 -11.77 -6.85
CA ALA A 1041 -19.70 -13.10 -6.99
C ALA A 1041 -18.64 -14.18 -7.21
N THR A 1042 -18.86 -15.36 -6.64
CA THR A 1042 -18.02 -16.56 -6.83
C THR A 1042 -18.22 -17.16 -8.23
N THR A 1043 -17.35 -18.08 -8.62
CA THR A 1043 -17.52 -18.85 -9.88
C THR A 1043 -18.78 -19.71 -9.88
N THR A 1044 -19.30 -20.09 -8.71
CA THR A 1044 -20.55 -20.84 -8.52
C THR A 1044 -21.81 -19.99 -8.69
N ALA A 1045 -21.70 -18.66 -8.65
CA ALA A 1045 -22.84 -17.75 -8.71
C ALA A 1045 -23.67 -17.87 -10.00
N ALA A 1046 -23.09 -18.36 -11.10
CA ALA A 1046 -23.81 -18.62 -12.36
C ALA A 1046 -24.92 -19.67 -12.22
N GLY A 1047 -24.82 -20.59 -11.25
CA GLY A 1047 -25.83 -21.59 -10.92
C GLY A 1047 -26.69 -21.26 -9.69
N ALA A 1048 -26.42 -20.14 -9.01
CA ALA A 1048 -27.07 -19.76 -7.75
C ALA A 1048 -28.40 -19.00 -7.97
N THR A 1049 -29.29 -19.03 -6.97
CA THR A 1049 -30.57 -18.31 -7.03
C THR A 1049 -30.33 -16.81 -6.88
N LYS A 1050 -30.75 -16.01 -7.86
CA LYS A 1050 -30.66 -14.54 -7.83
C LYS A 1050 -31.95 -13.93 -7.30
N GLN A 1051 -31.87 -13.21 -6.17
CA GLN A 1051 -32.95 -12.38 -5.66
C GLN A 1051 -32.65 -10.90 -5.88
N THR A 1052 -33.69 -10.08 -6.06
CA THR A 1052 -33.52 -8.65 -6.36
C THR A 1052 -34.53 -7.80 -5.58
N LEU A 1053 -34.04 -6.75 -4.93
CA LEU A 1053 -34.85 -5.70 -4.32
C LEU A 1053 -34.67 -4.40 -5.13
N GLN A 1054 -35.72 -3.98 -5.82
CA GLN A 1054 -35.80 -2.70 -6.53
C GLN A 1054 -36.16 -1.59 -5.55
N LEU A 1055 -35.32 -0.56 -5.43
CA LEU A 1055 -35.51 0.56 -4.50
C LEU A 1055 -36.43 1.63 -5.10
N LEU A 1056 -37.41 2.08 -4.32
CA LEU A 1056 -38.31 3.16 -4.68
C LEU A 1056 -37.59 4.51 -4.67
N GLU A 1057 -38.27 5.57 -5.10
CA GLU A 1057 -37.78 6.94 -4.91
C GLU A 1057 -37.64 7.24 -3.41
N ASP A 1058 -36.58 7.96 -3.02
CA ASP A 1058 -36.18 8.20 -1.63
C ASP A 1058 -35.89 6.96 -0.76
N GLU A 1059 -35.82 5.77 -1.35
CA GLU A 1059 -35.48 4.54 -0.63
C GLU A 1059 -34.01 4.18 -0.77
N PHE A 1060 -33.38 3.83 0.35
CA PHE A 1060 -31.98 3.44 0.41
C PHE A 1060 -31.72 2.44 1.53
N ILE A 1061 -30.61 1.70 1.42
CA ILE A 1061 -30.20 0.68 2.38
C ILE A 1061 -29.58 1.37 3.60
N VAL A 1062 -30.02 0.99 4.79
CA VAL A 1062 -29.60 1.58 6.09
C VAL A 1062 -29.05 0.56 7.07
N GLN A 1063 -29.22 -0.73 6.81
CA GLN A 1063 -28.67 -1.81 7.63
C GLN A 1063 -28.20 -2.97 6.77
N VAL A 1064 -27.08 -3.56 7.16
CA VAL A 1064 -26.50 -4.76 6.53
C VAL A 1064 -26.08 -5.71 7.64
N ARG A 1065 -26.69 -6.90 7.69
CA ARG A 1065 -26.43 -7.94 8.69
C ARG A 1065 -26.30 -9.29 8.02
N GLY A 1066 -25.78 -10.29 8.72
CA GLY A 1066 -25.67 -11.61 8.14
C GLY A 1066 -25.24 -12.68 9.12
N ARG A 1067 -24.81 -13.82 8.57
CA ARG A 1067 -24.26 -14.94 9.33
C ARG A 1067 -23.00 -15.44 8.66
N ARG A 1068 -21.98 -15.78 9.44
CA ARG A 1068 -20.71 -16.30 8.95
C ARG A 1068 -20.07 -17.30 9.90
N GLY A 1069 -19.40 -18.30 9.35
CA GLY A 1069 -18.50 -19.21 10.05
C GLY A 1069 -17.11 -19.15 9.43
N ALA A 1070 -16.67 -20.27 8.85
CA ALA A 1070 -15.49 -20.27 7.98
C ALA A 1070 -15.72 -19.50 6.66
N TRP A 1071 -16.98 -19.39 6.22
CA TRP A 1071 -17.45 -18.69 5.03
C TRP A 1071 -18.67 -17.81 5.33
N MET A 1072 -19.06 -16.94 4.40
CA MET A 1072 -20.34 -16.23 4.49
C MET A 1072 -21.52 -17.16 4.23
N ASP A 1073 -22.31 -17.40 5.27
CA ASP A 1073 -23.51 -18.23 5.17
C ASP A 1073 -24.70 -17.41 4.64
N GLN A 1074 -24.88 -16.17 5.13
CA GLN A 1074 -26.05 -15.35 4.83
C GLN A 1074 -25.74 -13.87 4.84
N MET A 1075 -26.46 -13.12 3.99
CA MET A 1075 -26.50 -11.67 4.01
C MET A 1075 -27.94 -11.16 3.95
N SER A 1076 -28.22 -10.10 4.71
CA SER A 1076 -29.50 -9.40 4.75
C SER A 1076 -29.28 -7.90 4.69
N VAL A 1077 -30.05 -7.22 3.85
CA VAL A 1077 -30.09 -5.75 3.75
C VAL A 1077 -31.47 -5.24 4.15
N THR A 1078 -31.54 -4.10 4.85
CA THR A 1078 -32.80 -3.44 5.22
C THR A 1078 -32.79 -1.97 4.79
N THR A 1079 -33.92 -1.49 4.26
CA THR A 1079 -34.07 -0.10 3.77
C THR A 1079 -34.67 0.83 4.81
N ASN A 1080 -34.52 2.15 4.62
CA ASN A 1080 -35.19 3.19 5.41
C ASN A 1080 -36.73 3.06 5.39
N PHE A 1081 -37.29 2.37 4.41
CA PHE A 1081 -38.72 2.07 4.34
C PHE A 1081 -39.11 0.79 5.10
N GLY A 1082 -38.16 0.10 5.73
CA GLY A 1082 -38.38 -1.13 6.47
C GLY A 1082 -38.55 -2.37 5.59
N ARG A 1083 -38.21 -2.31 4.29
CA ARG A 1083 -38.17 -3.49 3.43
C ARG A 1083 -36.83 -4.18 3.60
N SER A 1084 -36.81 -5.51 3.63
CA SER A 1084 -35.58 -6.29 3.75
C SER A 1084 -35.48 -7.35 2.67
N LEU A 1085 -34.25 -7.68 2.29
CA LEU A 1085 -33.91 -8.79 1.41
C LEU A 1085 -32.83 -9.64 2.09
N THR A 1086 -33.02 -10.96 2.12
CA THR A 1086 -32.10 -11.90 2.78
C THR A 1086 -31.80 -13.08 1.85
N ALA A 1087 -30.51 -13.39 1.66
CA ALA A 1087 -30.03 -14.47 0.81
C ALA A 1087 -28.93 -15.29 1.53
N GLY A 1088 -28.93 -16.62 1.33
CA GLY A 1088 -28.00 -17.55 1.98
C GLY A 1088 -28.62 -18.44 3.08
N GLY A 1089 -27.81 -19.35 3.62
CA GLY A 1089 -28.20 -20.42 4.55
C GLY A 1089 -28.30 -19.99 6.03
N THR A 1090 -28.57 -20.96 6.91
CA THR A 1090 -28.76 -20.71 8.36
C THR A 1090 -27.51 -21.00 9.21
N GLY A 1091 -26.38 -21.32 8.57
CA GLY A 1091 -25.09 -21.58 9.22
C GLY A 1091 -24.48 -20.32 9.87
N GLY A 1092 -23.30 -20.49 10.49
CA GLY A 1092 -22.51 -19.37 11.03
C GLY A 1092 -23.09 -18.66 12.27
N GLY A 1093 -22.28 -17.79 12.86
CA GLY A 1093 -22.66 -16.83 13.89
C GLY A 1093 -23.14 -15.50 13.28
N PRO A 1094 -24.01 -14.74 13.97
CA PRO A 1094 -24.53 -13.47 13.46
C PRO A 1094 -23.45 -12.38 13.42
N PHE A 1095 -23.56 -11.47 12.46
CA PHE A 1095 -22.81 -10.22 12.43
C PHE A 1095 -23.72 -9.06 11.98
N ASP A 1096 -23.34 -7.84 12.36
CA ASP A 1096 -23.91 -6.59 11.86
C ASP A 1096 -22.76 -5.72 11.36
N VAL A 1097 -22.98 -4.96 10.29
CA VAL A 1097 -21.97 -4.04 9.78
C VAL A 1097 -22.28 -2.65 10.30
N PHE A 1098 -21.29 -2.02 10.93
CA PHE A 1098 -21.45 -0.66 11.42
C PHE A 1098 -21.76 0.31 10.27
N ILE A 1099 -22.93 0.97 10.36
CA ILE A 1099 -23.34 2.07 9.48
C ILE A 1099 -23.74 3.23 10.41
N PRO A 1100 -23.14 4.42 10.27
CA PRO A 1100 -23.48 5.54 11.14
C PRO A 1100 -24.96 5.93 11.05
N ALA A 1101 -25.52 6.43 12.14
CA ALA A 1101 -26.91 6.87 12.16
C ALA A 1101 -27.15 7.99 11.12
N GLY A 1102 -28.20 7.83 10.30
CA GLY A 1102 -28.51 8.78 9.24
C GLY A 1102 -27.67 8.63 7.97
N TYR A 1103 -26.97 7.50 7.79
CA TYR A 1103 -26.21 7.19 6.58
C TYR A 1103 -26.93 6.16 5.70
N MET A 1104 -26.57 6.13 4.42
CA MET A 1104 -27.04 5.17 3.43
C MET A 1104 -25.88 4.41 2.79
N VAL A 1105 -26.10 3.13 2.47
CA VAL A 1105 -25.11 2.31 1.74
C VAL A 1105 -25.03 2.73 0.28
N ARG A 1106 -23.82 2.82 -0.23
CA ARG A 1106 -23.50 3.19 -1.61
C ARG A 1106 -22.81 2.09 -2.40
N ALA A 1107 -22.00 1.25 -1.76
CA ALA A 1107 -21.28 0.15 -2.41
C ALA A 1107 -20.89 -0.92 -1.40
N PHE A 1108 -20.41 -2.06 -1.91
CA PHE A 1108 -19.85 -3.15 -1.12
C PHE A 1108 -18.45 -3.53 -1.62
N SER A 1109 -17.66 -4.16 -0.76
CA SER A 1109 -16.45 -4.90 -1.10
C SER A 1109 -16.40 -6.21 -0.32
N PHE A 1110 -15.81 -7.24 -0.92
CA PHE A 1110 -15.67 -8.57 -0.33
C PHE A 1110 -14.33 -9.18 -0.69
N ASP A 1111 -13.83 -10.05 0.17
CA ASP A 1111 -12.76 -10.97 -0.22
C ASP A 1111 -13.38 -12.14 -0.99
N ILE A 1112 -12.98 -12.31 -2.25
CA ILE A 1112 -13.48 -13.38 -3.12
C ILE A 1112 -12.38 -14.42 -3.32
N GLY A 1113 -12.61 -15.62 -2.79
CA GLY A 1113 -11.90 -16.85 -3.15
C GLY A 1113 -12.86 -17.85 -3.79
N ASP A 1114 -12.80 -19.11 -3.34
CA ASP A 1114 -13.82 -20.12 -3.69
C ASP A 1114 -15.20 -19.76 -3.09
N HIS A 1115 -15.23 -18.92 -2.04
CA HIS A 1115 -16.43 -18.42 -1.36
C HIS A 1115 -16.32 -16.91 -1.14
N VAL A 1116 -17.46 -16.24 -0.89
CA VAL A 1116 -17.50 -14.83 -0.47
C VAL A 1116 -17.15 -14.73 1.01
N ASN A 1117 -16.22 -13.84 1.36
CA ASN A 1117 -15.80 -13.59 2.73
C ASN A 1117 -15.76 -12.08 3.04
N GLN A 1118 -15.85 -11.76 4.33
CA GLN A 1118 -15.68 -10.41 4.92
C GLN A 1118 -16.38 -9.25 4.17
N PRO A 1119 -17.63 -8.90 4.51
CA PRO A 1119 -18.28 -7.75 3.90
C PRO A 1119 -17.68 -6.44 4.43
N VAL A 1120 -17.31 -5.56 3.51
CA VAL A 1120 -17.09 -4.14 3.76
C VAL A 1120 -18.21 -3.35 3.07
N VAL A 1121 -18.85 -2.48 3.83
CA VAL A 1121 -19.96 -1.62 3.39
C VAL A 1121 -19.47 -0.19 3.31
N PHE A 1122 -19.62 0.45 2.15
CA PHE A 1122 -19.32 1.86 1.97
C PHE A 1122 -20.59 2.68 2.09
N SER A 1123 -20.59 3.68 2.96
CA SER A 1123 -21.76 4.50 3.28
C SER A 1123 -21.48 6.00 3.24
N CYS A 1124 -22.51 6.82 3.01
CA CYS A 1124 -22.45 8.28 3.09
C CYS A 1124 -23.68 8.83 3.81
N PRO A 1125 -23.69 10.10 4.26
CA PRO A 1125 -24.89 10.72 4.80
C PRO A 1125 -26.09 10.55 3.86
N ALA A 1126 -27.23 10.16 4.41
CA ALA A 1126 -28.47 9.98 3.66
C ALA A 1126 -29.24 11.31 3.54
N PRO A 1127 -30.02 11.52 2.45
CA PRO A 1127 -30.91 12.67 2.32
C PRO A 1127 -31.82 12.82 3.55
N ARG A 1128 -31.98 14.06 4.04
CA ARG A 1128 -32.85 14.37 5.17
C ARG A 1128 -34.29 14.54 4.67
N GLY A 1129 -35.21 13.70 5.15
CA GLY A 1129 -36.61 13.80 4.75
C GLY A 1129 -37.34 14.96 5.42
N PRO A 1130 -38.60 15.22 5.01
CA PRO A 1130 -39.36 16.39 5.44
C PRO A 1130 -39.51 16.50 6.96
N VAL A 1131 -39.70 15.36 7.65
CA VAL A 1131 -39.85 15.35 9.11
C VAL A 1131 -38.57 15.80 9.82
N TYR A 1132 -37.39 15.37 9.33
CA TYR A 1132 -36.11 15.83 9.88
C TYR A 1132 -35.95 17.34 9.71
N VAL A 1133 -36.23 17.87 8.51
CA VAL A 1133 -36.12 19.31 8.20
C VAL A 1133 -37.02 20.13 9.12
N THR A 1134 -38.28 19.70 9.29
CA THR A 1134 -39.24 20.37 10.17
C THR A 1134 -38.82 20.32 11.64
N LEU A 1135 -38.32 19.18 12.13
CA LEU A 1135 -37.80 19.09 13.50
C LEU A 1135 -36.57 19.96 13.72
N LYS A 1136 -35.67 20.06 12.73
CA LYS A 1136 -34.52 20.96 12.78
C LYS A 1136 -34.93 22.43 12.83
N ALA A 1137 -35.94 22.83 12.05
CA ALA A 1137 -36.51 24.18 12.13
C ALA A 1137 -37.22 24.43 13.48
N ALA A 1138 -37.93 23.43 14.02
CA ALA A 1138 -38.58 23.51 15.32
C ALA A 1138 -37.55 23.70 16.45
N LYS A 1139 -36.38 23.05 16.37
CA LYS A 1139 -35.30 23.18 17.36
C LYS A 1139 -34.86 24.64 17.56
N ALA A 1140 -34.82 25.43 16.49
CA ALA A 1140 -34.46 26.84 16.54
C ALA A 1140 -35.53 27.73 17.21
N SER A 1141 -36.80 27.33 17.19
CA SER A 1141 -37.93 28.14 17.70
C SER A 1141 -38.51 27.67 19.03
N GLN A 1142 -38.49 26.37 19.33
CA GLN A 1142 -39.08 25.75 20.52
C GLN A 1142 -38.06 25.22 21.54
N GLY A 1143 -36.77 25.19 21.16
CA GLY A 1143 -35.67 24.70 22.00
C GLY A 1143 -35.46 23.18 21.96
N LYS A 1144 -34.20 22.76 22.13
CA LYS A 1144 -33.74 21.37 21.93
C LYS A 1144 -34.55 20.33 22.73
N ALA A 1145 -34.69 20.52 24.04
CA ALA A 1145 -35.32 19.54 24.93
C ALA A 1145 -36.81 19.31 24.62
N ALA A 1146 -37.54 20.37 24.24
CA ALA A 1146 -38.96 20.27 23.88
C ALA A 1146 -39.16 19.48 22.58
N VAL A 1147 -38.30 19.72 21.58
CA VAL A 1147 -38.36 19.05 20.29
C VAL A 1147 -37.94 17.57 20.39
N GLU A 1148 -36.92 17.24 21.19
CA GLU A 1148 -36.53 15.85 21.44
C GLU A 1148 -37.65 15.05 22.14
N LEU A 1149 -38.29 15.63 23.16
CA LEU A 1149 -39.44 15.02 23.83
C LEU A 1149 -40.59 14.79 22.84
N ALA A 1150 -40.88 15.80 22.01
CA ALA A 1150 -41.95 15.72 21.04
C ALA A 1150 -41.70 14.67 19.95
N ALA A 1151 -40.48 14.62 19.43
CA ALA A 1151 -40.04 13.61 18.48
C ALA A 1151 -40.23 12.18 19.04
N GLN A 1152 -39.84 11.94 20.30
CA GLN A 1152 -40.09 10.65 20.97
C GLN A 1152 -41.58 10.34 21.15
N GLY A 1153 -42.40 11.35 21.46
CA GLY A 1153 -43.85 11.22 21.53
C GLY A 1153 -44.49 10.82 20.20
N VAL A 1154 -44.02 11.38 19.09
CA VAL A 1154 -44.48 11.04 17.73
C VAL A 1154 -44.09 9.61 17.35
N VAL A 1155 -42.86 9.18 17.66
CA VAL A 1155 -42.38 7.79 17.40
C VAL A 1155 -43.34 6.74 17.95
N ARG A 1156 -43.90 6.97 19.15
CA ARG A 1156 -44.86 6.04 19.76
C ARG A 1156 -46.10 5.81 18.89
N TYR A 1157 -46.66 6.87 18.31
CA TYR A 1157 -47.86 6.75 17.46
C TYR A 1157 -47.53 6.07 16.14
N LEU A 1158 -46.44 6.48 15.50
CA LEU A 1158 -46.01 5.94 14.21
C LEU A 1158 -45.59 4.48 14.29
N THR A 1159 -44.95 4.04 15.39
CA THR A 1159 -44.54 2.63 15.58
C THR A 1159 -45.74 1.70 15.63
N ASN A 1160 -46.80 2.06 16.39
CA ASN A 1160 -48.03 1.27 16.45
C ASN A 1160 -48.67 1.11 15.06
N LEU A 1161 -48.70 2.20 14.28
CA LEU A 1161 -49.23 2.20 12.92
C LEU A 1161 -48.35 1.36 11.97
N ALA A 1162 -47.02 1.44 12.11
CA ALA A 1162 -46.07 0.72 11.27
C ALA A 1162 -46.05 -0.79 11.51
N ASP A 1163 -46.36 -1.24 12.74
CA ASP A 1163 -46.39 -2.66 13.10
C ASP A 1163 -47.76 -3.31 12.84
N LYS A 1164 -48.84 -2.52 12.88
CA LYS A 1164 -50.22 -3.00 12.67
C LYS A 1164 -51.00 -2.04 11.76
N PRO A 1165 -50.65 -1.96 10.47
CA PRO A 1165 -51.20 -0.98 9.53
C PRO A 1165 -52.70 -1.16 9.27
N ASP A 1166 -53.24 -2.38 9.43
CA ASP A 1166 -54.67 -2.66 9.21
C ASP A 1166 -55.55 -2.34 10.42
N ASN A 1167 -54.97 -2.04 11.58
CA ASN A 1167 -55.73 -1.73 12.77
C ASN A 1167 -56.21 -0.27 12.76
N GLU A 1168 -57.51 -0.08 12.51
CA GLU A 1168 -58.16 1.24 12.40
C GLU A 1168 -58.01 2.10 13.66
N THR A 1169 -57.78 1.52 14.84
CA THR A 1169 -57.56 2.29 16.07
C THR A 1169 -56.31 3.16 16.03
N PHE A 1170 -55.34 2.83 15.16
CA PHE A 1170 -54.11 3.62 14.98
C PHE A 1170 -54.20 4.63 13.84
N HIS A 1171 -55.32 4.66 13.09
CA HIS A 1171 -55.54 5.61 11.99
C HIS A 1171 -56.05 6.97 12.47
N LYS A 1172 -56.41 7.12 13.76
CA LYS A 1172 -56.93 8.37 14.30
C LYS A 1172 -56.23 8.70 15.63
N ILE A 1173 -55.56 9.85 15.70
CA ILE A 1173 -54.85 10.33 16.90
C ILE A 1173 -55.61 11.53 17.45
N LYS A 1174 -56.05 11.47 18.70
CA LYS A 1174 -56.74 12.57 19.38
C LYS A 1174 -55.73 13.56 19.97
N ALA A 1175 -55.64 14.76 19.41
CA ALA A 1175 -54.68 15.78 19.84
C ALA A 1175 -55.02 16.36 21.22
N THR A 1176 -56.27 16.28 21.67
CA THR A 1176 -56.71 16.74 23.00
C THR A 1176 -56.45 15.72 24.13
N ASN A 1177 -55.89 14.53 23.83
CA ASN A 1177 -55.52 13.56 24.86
C ASN A 1177 -54.33 14.06 25.71
N SER A 1178 -54.34 13.79 27.02
CA SER A 1178 -53.31 14.20 27.97
C SER A 1178 -51.89 13.78 27.59
N TYR A 1179 -51.71 12.61 26.96
CA TYR A 1179 -50.41 12.17 26.47
C TYR A 1179 -49.92 13.03 25.29
N PHE A 1180 -50.79 13.36 24.34
CA PHE A 1180 -50.44 14.18 23.19
C PHE A 1180 -50.09 15.61 23.62
N GLN A 1181 -50.93 16.21 24.47
CA GLN A 1181 -50.72 17.56 25.02
C GLN A 1181 -49.40 17.68 25.79
N LYS A 1182 -49.03 16.65 26.56
CA LYS A 1182 -47.78 16.65 27.33
C LYS A 1182 -46.55 16.38 26.48
N ASN A 1183 -46.63 15.45 25.52
CA ASN A 1183 -45.45 14.86 24.88
C ASN A 1183 -45.34 15.10 23.38
N VAL A 1184 -46.26 15.82 22.73
CA VAL A 1184 -46.21 16.10 21.28
C VAL A 1184 -46.53 17.56 20.98
N ALA A 1185 -47.53 18.14 21.67
CA ALA A 1185 -47.91 19.55 21.50
C ALA A 1185 -46.78 20.60 21.65
N PRO A 1186 -45.67 20.36 22.39
CA PRO A 1186 -44.52 21.27 22.42
C PRO A 1186 -43.87 21.59 21.06
N LEU A 1187 -44.20 20.90 19.96
CA LEU A 1187 -43.78 21.30 18.61
C LEU A 1187 -44.43 22.60 18.12
N GLY A 1188 -45.51 23.05 18.75
CA GLY A 1188 -46.19 24.30 18.40
C GLY A 1188 -46.65 24.32 16.94
N GLY A 1189 -46.37 25.41 16.22
CA GLY A 1189 -46.78 25.60 14.82
C GLY A 1189 -46.15 24.63 13.80
N HIS A 1190 -45.26 23.73 14.23
CA HIS A 1190 -44.64 22.73 13.36
C HIS A 1190 -45.39 21.38 13.35
N LEU A 1191 -46.44 21.24 14.17
CA LEU A 1191 -47.21 19.99 14.29
C LEU A 1191 -47.81 19.53 12.96
N ASP A 1192 -48.51 20.43 12.26
CA ASP A 1192 -49.20 20.09 11.02
C ASP A 1192 -48.22 19.64 9.93
N ALA A 1193 -47.07 20.32 9.83
CA ALA A 1193 -46.02 19.94 8.89
C ALA A 1193 -45.41 18.56 9.18
N VAL A 1194 -45.23 18.21 10.47
CA VAL A 1194 -44.73 16.87 10.85
C VAL A 1194 -45.75 15.79 10.52
N PHE A 1195 -47.02 15.98 10.89
CA PHE A 1195 -48.06 14.97 10.69
C PHE A 1195 -48.50 14.85 9.22
N ASP A 1196 -48.53 15.94 8.46
CA ASP A 1196 -48.77 15.90 7.01
C ASP A 1196 -47.69 15.07 6.30
N ALA A 1197 -46.41 15.31 6.64
CA ALA A 1197 -45.28 14.52 6.14
C ALA A 1197 -45.35 13.02 6.53
N CYS A 1198 -46.04 12.69 7.62
CA CYS A 1198 -46.31 11.31 8.04
C CYS A 1198 -47.55 10.70 7.35
N GLY A 1199 -48.28 11.47 6.53
CA GLY A 1199 -49.49 11.02 5.84
C GLY A 1199 -50.79 11.26 6.60
N PHE A 1200 -50.84 12.18 7.57
CA PHE A 1200 -52.05 12.49 8.33
C PHE A 1200 -52.67 13.84 7.91
N ASP A 1201 -54.00 13.91 7.96
CA ASP A 1201 -54.75 15.16 7.82
C ASP A 1201 -55.16 15.70 9.20
N HIS A 1202 -55.11 17.02 9.36
CA HIS A 1202 -55.65 17.72 10.52
C HIS A 1202 -57.17 17.88 10.37
N VAL A 1203 -57.94 17.33 11.30
CA VAL A 1203 -59.41 17.33 11.26
C VAL A 1203 -59.97 17.85 12.59
N GLU A 1204 -60.83 18.85 12.51
CA GLU A 1204 -61.61 19.37 13.65
C GLU A 1204 -63.03 18.81 13.59
N GLU A 1205 -63.51 18.19 14.66
CA GLU A 1205 -64.88 17.65 14.76
C GLU A 1205 -65.80 18.58 15.56
N ASP A 1206 -67.11 18.51 15.27
CA ASP A 1206 -68.16 19.29 15.94
C ASP A 1206 -68.16 19.03 17.46
N GLY A 1207 -67.56 19.96 18.21
CA GLY A 1207 -67.27 19.82 19.64
C GLY A 1207 -65.92 20.39 20.07
N GLY A 1208 -65.06 20.79 19.13
CA GLY A 1208 -63.76 21.42 19.41
C GLY A 1208 -62.64 20.41 19.68
N ASP A 1209 -62.88 19.11 19.45
CA ASP A 1209 -61.86 18.08 19.50
C ASP A 1209 -61.06 18.05 18.19
N VAL A 1210 -59.73 18.08 18.32
CA VAL A 1210 -58.78 18.06 17.19
C VAL A 1210 -58.20 16.65 17.02
N PHE A 1211 -58.17 16.16 15.78
CA PHE A 1211 -57.64 14.86 15.42
C PHE A 1211 -56.63 14.92 14.27
N PHE A 1212 -55.64 14.02 14.29
CA PHE A 1212 -54.83 13.69 13.12
C PHE A 1212 -55.29 12.33 12.57
N VAL A 1213 -55.76 12.30 11.32
CA VAL A 1213 -56.34 11.12 10.67
C VAL A 1213 -55.42 10.63 9.55
N TYR A 1214 -55.01 9.37 9.59
CA TYR A 1214 -54.12 8.76 8.61
C TYR A 1214 -54.83 8.55 7.27
N ARG A 1215 -54.21 9.02 6.17
CA ARG A 1215 -54.73 8.88 4.80
C ARG A 1215 -54.54 7.46 4.26
N LYS A 1216 -55.24 6.46 4.81
CA LYS A 1216 -55.09 5.02 4.46
C LYS A 1216 -55.01 4.70 2.96
N HIS A 1217 -55.75 5.43 2.13
CA HIS A 1217 -55.83 5.18 0.68
C HIS A 1217 -55.04 6.17 -0.19
N ALA A 1218 -54.47 7.23 0.40
CA ALA A 1218 -53.75 8.28 -0.33
C ALA A 1218 -52.31 8.49 0.16
N ALA A 1219 -51.99 8.11 1.40
CA ALA A 1219 -50.63 8.13 1.92
C ALA A 1219 -49.78 7.04 1.25
N PRO A 1220 -48.52 7.33 0.89
CA PRO A 1220 -47.58 6.31 0.46
C PRO A 1220 -47.44 5.22 1.53
N PRO A 1221 -47.44 3.92 1.16
CA PRO A 1221 -47.35 2.81 2.14
C PRO A 1221 -46.12 2.87 3.05
N HIS A 1222 -45.06 3.56 2.62
CA HIS A 1222 -43.79 3.71 3.32
C HIS A 1222 -43.64 5.04 4.06
N ALA A 1223 -44.61 5.96 4.00
CA ALA A 1223 -44.51 7.30 4.59
C ALA A 1223 -44.23 7.25 6.12
N VAL A 1224 -44.89 6.34 6.82
CA VAL A 1224 -44.73 6.15 8.27
C VAL A 1224 -43.33 5.63 8.62
N ARG A 1225 -42.80 4.65 7.87
CA ARG A 1225 -41.46 4.08 8.08
C ARG A 1225 -40.37 5.12 7.74
N ARG A 1226 -40.55 5.89 6.67
CA ARG A 1226 -39.70 7.04 6.32
C ARG A 1226 -39.65 8.07 7.44
N ALA A 1227 -40.81 8.47 7.98
CA ALA A 1227 -40.89 9.41 9.09
C ALA A 1227 -40.21 8.89 10.37
N LEU A 1228 -40.39 7.59 10.68
CA LEU A 1228 -39.68 6.95 11.80
C LEU A 1228 -38.16 7.00 11.62
N TYR A 1229 -37.66 6.76 10.41
CA TYR A 1229 -36.23 6.88 10.10
C TYR A 1229 -35.72 8.33 10.24
N ASP A 1230 -36.48 9.31 9.73
CA ASP A 1230 -36.15 10.74 9.87
C ASP A 1230 -36.07 11.17 11.34
N ILE A 1231 -37.02 10.75 12.16
CA ILE A 1231 -37.03 11.05 13.60
C ILE A 1231 -35.86 10.37 14.32
N ALA A 1232 -35.61 9.08 14.04
CA ALA A 1232 -34.48 8.36 14.62
C ALA A 1232 -33.14 9.03 14.26
N THR A 1233 -33.01 9.48 13.00
CA THR A 1233 -31.85 10.22 12.52
C THR A 1233 -31.70 11.56 13.24
N PHE A 1234 -32.78 12.33 13.40
CA PHE A 1234 -32.76 13.59 14.15
C PHE A 1234 -32.29 13.37 15.60
N LEU A 1235 -32.87 12.40 16.29
CA LEU A 1235 -32.51 12.07 17.68
C LEU A 1235 -31.09 11.52 17.84
N ALA A 1236 -30.47 11.01 16.78
CA ALA A 1236 -29.10 10.49 16.82
C ALA A 1236 -28.06 11.55 16.46
N VAL A 1237 -28.34 12.39 15.45
CA VAL A 1237 -27.38 13.37 14.89
C VAL A 1237 -27.38 14.69 15.68
N GLU A 1238 -28.52 15.09 16.24
CA GLU A 1238 -28.68 16.39 16.91
C GLU A 1238 -28.51 16.33 18.44
N LYS A 1239 -28.13 15.15 18.96
CA LYS A 1239 -27.69 14.91 20.34
C LYS A 1239 -26.42 15.67 20.65
#